data_AF-A0A8B7YDK3-F1
#
_entry.id   AF-A0A8B7YDK3-F1
#
_cell.length_a   1.000
_cell.length_b   1.000
_cell.length_c   1.000
_cell.angle_alpha   90.00
_cell.angle_beta   90.00
_cell.angle_gamma   90.00
#
_symmetry.space_group_name_H-M   'P 1'
#
loop_
_entity.id
_entity.type
_entity.pdbx_description
1 polymer ?
#
loop_
_entity_poly.entity_id
_entity_poly.type
_entity_poly.pdbx_seq_one_letter_code
_entity_poly.pdbx_strand_id
1 'polypeptide(L)'
;MPGCCNCLSSCKPRYKRLVDSIFPANPEDGLVRNNMERLTFYAVSHNEKLDRIGGYLAHRLDRDVYRQRIGYVVISMQALDQLLLACHAQSLNLFVESFLRMVHKLLESNTPELQILGTNSFVKFSQIEEDTPSYHRTYDFFISKFASMCHNNSDHAETRRKIRLAGLKGLQGVVRKTVSDELQVNIWDTTYMDKIVPSFLFNMSEGFDSHESPVHEHPEERPEVLADSCLRDVMRRAAYANIHTVIKPVLKHLDLHELWVPNNFAIKVFKGIMYSIQSQYRYVTPHFLLLHLDEHMKNTPRIKRSIVEVLKEIVAIAADGAVGPSVLEIFNTLLRHLRLSVDERLSGGQASATSSSAERSAASAKKTKKKFDENEEILFEEAIIDTIGAFASILPDYQKIEIMMFIMGKVPMPRDRSSTVLQEEDHPLSLETKGEGDILVQDMLLKSLLEVGTKYTTVSMATTFPASFFQPLLNMSVIPNPGIRVIVQEILHTLVDRHENVIKLYANRGIVKNIADLELKCEKPSRQDIMFMRKHGAEFQWHIFENLIRAKNTTKNFVAIYCTMALLCVELGTDDVLVDLVKLALALQDHTCEPNAKLPLSHLYAIHAIVAQYLNLIGQLTAIPSLCQHISQVIEERRKSAPFLLPPINVEDKVAGMSPSSLAPELLFHVDSISEALASSGHDVTRLSVPYIHVQQPQNVDSRPRSLTEVGSINVDFELLQASPTPGRHLQNSQKRPPEEVTFESLKQVLISGINDSSAEDERQRRLDVLHSFRNSTLDELAAAAETRNEKWQQKLNDILETVTKSPQTPAGSPTRPDPSTPLQFQSIPTYEMKFPELCVY
;
A
#
# COMPACT_ATOMS: atom_id res chain seq x y z
N MET A 1 -81.26 26.67 -12.66
CA MET A 1 -82.27 26.23 -11.69
C MET A 1 -81.57 25.78 -10.41
N PRO A 2 -81.53 26.59 -9.35
CA PRO A 2 -81.02 26.18 -8.05
C PRO A 2 -82.18 25.61 -7.22
N GLY A 3 -82.05 24.40 -6.65
CA GLY A 3 -83.07 23.88 -5.74
C GLY A 3 -82.94 22.39 -5.43
N CYS A 4 -82.85 22.10 -4.14
CA CYS A 4 -83.11 20.80 -3.50
C CYS A 4 -82.09 19.67 -3.69
N CYS A 5 -81.01 19.70 -2.89
CA CYS A 5 -80.40 18.46 -2.37
C CYS A 5 -79.56 18.65 -1.08
N ASN A 6 -79.93 19.59 -0.19
CA ASN A 6 -79.26 19.79 1.10
C ASN A 6 -79.85 18.93 2.26
N CYS A 7 -80.75 18.00 1.97
CA CYS A 7 -81.43 17.16 2.97
C CYS A 7 -80.76 15.79 3.21
N LEU A 8 -79.67 15.46 2.51
CA LEU A 8 -78.93 14.20 2.68
C LEU A 8 -77.77 14.30 3.70
N SER A 9 -77.56 15.46 4.30
CA SER A 9 -76.46 15.72 5.24
C SER A 9 -76.58 14.90 6.53
N SER A 10 -77.80 14.70 7.04
CA SER A 10 -78.05 14.03 8.32
C SER A 10 -77.98 12.50 8.27
N CYS A 11 -78.10 11.88 7.09
CA CYS A 11 -77.95 10.44 6.89
C CYS A 11 -76.49 10.02 6.59
N LYS A 12 -75.56 10.99 6.49
CA LYS A 12 -74.14 10.68 6.29
C LYS A 12 -73.48 10.24 7.61
N PRO A 13 -72.67 9.16 7.58
CA PRO A 13 -71.86 8.75 8.72
C PRO A 13 -71.07 9.92 9.33
N ARG A 14 -70.96 9.96 10.65
CA ARG A 14 -70.33 11.08 11.40
C ARG A 14 -68.92 11.42 10.90
N TYR A 15 -68.12 10.42 10.54
CA TYR A 15 -66.78 10.64 9.99
C TYR A 15 -66.78 11.37 8.64
N LYS A 16 -67.73 11.06 7.74
CA LYS A 16 -67.86 11.76 6.44
C LYS A 16 -68.25 13.22 6.61
N ARG A 17 -69.10 13.53 7.59
CA ARG A 17 -69.48 14.92 7.91
C ARG A 17 -68.30 15.72 8.45
N LEU A 18 -67.48 15.11 9.31
CA LEU A 18 -66.26 15.75 9.83
C LEU A 18 -65.25 16.00 8.71
N VAL A 19 -65.04 15.03 7.80
CA VAL A 19 -64.20 15.22 6.62
C VAL A 19 -64.81 16.25 5.66
N ASP A 20 -66.11 16.29 5.43
CA ASP A 20 -66.72 17.31 4.56
C ASP A 20 -66.56 18.73 5.15
N SER A 21 -66.51 18.86 6.48
CA SER A 21 -66.40 20.14 7.19
C SER A 21 -65.02 20.80 7.17
N ILE A 22 -63.95 20.06 6.81
CA ILE A 22 -62.61 20.64 6.67
C ILE A 22 -62.42 21.37 5.32
N PHE A 23 -63.34 21.16 4.36
CA PHE A 23 -63.27 21.78 3.05
C PHE A 23 -64.11 23.08 3.00
N PRO A 24 -63.48 24.24 2.76
CA PRO A 24 -64.19 25.50 2.58
C PRO A 24 -64.97 25.56 1.26
N ALA A 25 -65.85 26.56 1.14
CA ALA A 25 -66.57 26.83 -0.10
C ALA A 25 -65.64 27.34 -1.20
N ASN A 26 -64.63 28.15 -0.86
CA ASN A 26 -63.58 28.60 -1.79
C ASN A 26 -62.25 27.90 -1.48
N PRO A 27 -61.52 27.39 -2.49
CA PRO A 27 -60.26 26.68 -2.29
C PRO A 27 -59.13 27.56 -1.73
N GLU A 28 -59.18 28.88 -1.93
CA GLU A 28 -58.20 29.86 -1.43
C GLU A 28 -58.23 30.02 0.10
N ASP A 29 -59.36 29.68 0.74
CA ASP A 29 -59.51 29.80 2.20
C ASP A 29 -58.68 28.75 2.98
N GLY A 30 -58.10 27.77 2.27
CA GLY A 30 -57.22 26.75 2.83
C GLY A 30 -57.91 25.78 3.80
N LEU A 31 -57.12 24.94 4.48
CA LEU A 31 -57.62 23.96 5.43
C LEU A 31 -58.20 24.64 6.68
N VAL A 32 -59.47 24.36 7.02
CA VAL A 32 -60.14 24.93 8.19
C VAL A 32 -59.60 24.30 9.48
N ARG A 33 -58.65 24.97 10.15
CA ARG A 33 -57.90 24.47 11.31
C ARG A 33 -58.78 23.91 12.44
N ASN A 34 -59.78 24.67 12.90
CA ASN A 34 -60.67 24.23 13.99
C ASN A 34 -61.43 22.93 13.67
N ASN A 35 -61.85 22.76 12.40
CA ASN A 35 -62.54 21.54 11.98
C ASN A 35 -61.56 20.39 11.79
N MET A 36 -60.32 20.69 11.42
CA MET A 36 -59.24 19.72 11.32
C MET A 36 -58.86 19.18 12.70
N GLU A 37 -58.70 20.02 13.72
CA GLU A 37 -58.45 19.60 15.10
C GLU A 37 -59.55 18.66 15.62
N ARG A 38 -60.82 18.96 15.30
CA ARG A 38 -61.95 18.08 15.64
C ARG A 38 -61.89 16.74 14.90
N LEU A 39 -61.44 16.74 13.64
CA LEU A 39 -61.24 15.52 12.86
C LEU A 39 -60.06 14.71 13.41
N THR A 40 -58.95 15.35 13.77
CA THR A 40 -57.78 14.73 14.39
C THR A 40 -58.14 14.11 15.75
N PHE A 41 -58.83 14.85 16.62
CA PHE A 41 -59.31 14.32 17.90
C PHE A 41 -60.25 13.12 17.70
N TYR A 42 -61.15 13.19 16.71
CA TYR A 42 -62.03 12.09 16.39
C TYR A 42 -61.29 10.85 15.84
N ALA A 43 -60.24 11.08 15.04
CA ALA A 43 -59.41 10.02 14.47
C ALA A 43 -58.56 9.32 15.56
N VAL A 44 -57.90 10.08 16.43
CA VAL A 44 -57.09 9.56 17.55
C VAL A 44 -57.95 8.85 18.60
N SER A 45 -59.17 9.35 18.87
CA SER A 45 -60.09 8.70 19.82
C SER A 45 -60.76 7.44 19.26
N HIS A 46 -60.74 7.23 17.94
CA HIS A 46 -61.41 6.11 17.27
C HIS A 46 -60.53 5.52 16.15
N ASN A 47 -59.43 4.89 16.53
CA ASN A 47 -58.43 4.31 15.61
C ASN A 47 -59.03 3.39 14.54
N GLU A 48 -60.07 2.61 14.84
CA GLU A 48 -60.77 1.74 13.87
C GLU A 48 -61.41 2.48 12.67
N LYS A 49 -61.70 3.78 12.85
CA LYS A 49 -62.34 4.61 11.82
C LYS A 49 -61.33 5.35 10.95
N LEU A 50 -60.05 5.33 11.34
CA LEU A 50 -58.98 6.02 10.64
C LEU A 50 -58.84 5.51 9.19
N ASP A 51 -58.94 4.19 8.98
CA ASP A 51 -58.95 3.59 7.65
C ASP A 51 -60.09 4.13 6.76
N ARG A 52 -61.33 4.17 7.29
CA ARG A 52 -62.49 4.71 6.55
C ARG A 52 -62.36 6.20 6.24
N ILE A 53 -61.70 6.97 7.12
CA ILE A 53 -61.37 8.37 6.89
C ILE A 53 -60.37 8.50 5.75
N GLY A 54 -59.27 7.73 5.80
CA GLY A 54 -58.26 7.67 4.74
C GLY A 54 -58.84 7.26 3.38
N GLY A 55 -59.68 6.21 3.36
CA GLY A 55 -60.34 5.74 2.14
C GLY A 55 -61.31 6.79 1.53
N TYR A 56 -62.04 7.53 2.36
CA TYR A 56 -62.93 8.59 1.90
C TYR A 56 -62.16 9.81 1.38
N LEU A 57 -61.06 10.20 2.05
CA LEU A 57 -60.14 11.25 1.57
C LEU A 57 -59.52 10.87 0.23
N ALA A 58 -59.11 9.61 0.06
CA ALA A 58 -58.53 9.11 -1.18
C ALA A 58 -59.52 9.16 -2.36
N HIS A 59 -60.75 8.70 -2.16
CA HIS A 59 -61.80 8.82 -3.18
C HIS A 59 -62.07 10.30 -3.53
N ARG A 60 -62.09 11.17 -2.52
CA ARG A 60 -62.34 12.59 -2.74
C ARG A 60 -61.21 13.24 -3.55
N LEU A 61 -59.95 12.96 -3.19
CA LEU A 61 -58.78 13.43 -3.93
C LEU A 61 -58.80 12.93 -5.37
N ASP A 62 -59.08 11.66 -5.64
CA ASP A 62 -59.14 11.12 -7.01
C ASP A 62 -60.16 11.87 -7.88
N ARG A 63 -61.35 12.14 -7.32
CA ARG A 63 -62.38 12.94 -7.99
C ARG A 63 -61.92 14.37 -8.25
N ASP A 64 -61.25 15.00 -7.30
CA ASP A 64 -60.86 16.40 -7.39
C ASP A 64 -59.62 16.59 -8.30
N VAL A 65 -58.73 15.58 -8.39
CA VAL A 65 -57.67 15.46 -9.40
C VAL A 65 -58.27 15.29 -10.80
N TYR A 66 -59.24 14.40 -10.98
CA TYR A 66 -59.94 14.23 -12.27
C TYR A 66 -60.60 15.53 -12.75
N ARG A 67 -61.14 16.32 -11.81
CA ARG A 67 -61.79 17.61 -12.08
C ARG A 67 -60.82 18.79 -12.16
N GLN A 68 -59.50 18.56 -12.08
CA GLN A 68 -58.46 19.60 -12.12
C GLN A 68 -58.64 20.71 -11.06
N ARG A 69 -59.16 20.35 -9.87
CA ARG A 69 -59.36 21.31 -8.78
C ARG A 69 -58.21 21.27 -7.78
N ILE A 70 -57.06 21.83 -8.18
CA ILE A 70 -55.79 21.73 -7.45
C ILE A 70 -55.92 22.21 -5.98
N GLY A 71 -56.62 23.32 -5.72
CA GLY A 71 -56.76 23.83 -4.35
C GLY A 71 -57.43 22.84 -3.38
N TYR A 72 -58.45 22.09 -3.80
CA TYR A 72 -59.05 21.06 -2.94
C TYR A 72 -58.18 19.81 -2.80
N VAL A 73 -57.31 19.54 -3.79
CA VAL A 73 -56.30 18.47 -3.70
C VAL A 73 -55.25 18.82 -2.64
N VAL A 74 -54.78 20.08 -2.61
CA VAL A 74 -53.88 20.60 -1.56
C VAL A 74 -54.49 20.43 -0.17
N ILE A 75 -55.75 20.82 0.01
CA ILE A 75 -56.46 20.68 1.30
C ILE A 75 -56.58 19.21 1.70
N SER A 76 -56.86 18.31 0.74
CA SER A 76 -56.96 16.87 1.00
C SER A 76 -55.62 16.28 1.48
N MET A 77 -54.51 16.67 0.86
CA MET A 77 -53.17 16.23 1.28
C MET A 77 -52.73 16.84 2.61
N GLN A 78 -53.01 18.12 2.85
CA GLN A 78 -52.68 18.77 4.13
C GLN A 78 -53.42 18.12 5.30
N ALA A 79 -54.72 17.81 5.11
CA ALA A 79 -55.50 17.10 6.13
C ALA A 79 -54.92 15.70 6.40
N LEU A 80 -54.50 15.01 5.33
CA LEU A 80 -53.93 13.68 5.42
C LEU A 80 -52.56 13.67 6.12
N ASP A 81 -51.68 14.64 5.80
CA ASP A 81 -50.39 14.83 6.48
C ASP A 81 -50.58 15.08 7.99
N GLN A 82 -51.56 15.89 8.37
CA GLN A 82 -51.84 16.17 9.79
C GLN A 82 -52.37 14.93 10.53
N LEU A 83 -53.23 14.15 9.90
CA LEU A 83 -53.69 12.88 10.47
C LEU A 83 -52.54 11.88 10.61
N LEU A 84 -51.67 11.82 9.61
CA LEU A 84 -50.50 10.95 9.61
C LEU A 84 -49.53 11.29 10.76
N LEU A 85 -49.29 12.58 11.03
CA LEU A 85 -48.40 13.02 12.12
C LEU A 85 -49.05 12.93 13.52
N ALA A 86 -50.37 12.91 13.62
CA ALA A 86 -51.09 12.92 14.89
C ALA A 86 -51.49 11.53 15.41
N CYS A 87 -51.52 10.51 14.56
CA CYS A 87 -51.92 9.13 14.91
C CYS A 87 -50.69 8.24 15.18
N HIS A 88 -50.76 7.29 16.12
CA HIS A 88 -49.65 6.40 16.55
C HIS A 88 -49.68 5.01 15.86
N ALA A 89 -48.51 4.36 15.82
CA ALA A 89 -48.09 3.19 15.03
C ALA A 89 -49.11 2.05 14.88
N GLN A 90 -49.73 1.61 15.98
CA GLN A 90 -50.52 0.37 16.02
C GLN A 90 -51.81 0.42 15.19
N SER A 91 -52.20 1.60 14.70
CA SER A 91 -53.43 1.83 13.92
C SER A 91 -53.20 2.32 12.49
N LEU A 92 -51.94 2.50 12.07
CA LEU A 92 -51.59 3.17 10.82
C LEU A 92 -51.60 2.25 9.58
N ASN A 93 -51.62 0.93 9.74
CA ASN A 93 -51.38 -0.01 8.62
C ASN A 93 -52.33 0.16 7.42
N LEU A 94 -53.64 0.27 7.64
CA LEU A 94 -54.58 0.47 6.52
C LEU A 94 -54.67 1.94 6.08
N PHE A 95 -54.39 2.86 7.01
CA PHE A 95 -54.35 4.29 6.72
C PHE A 95 -53.18 4.67 5.81
N VAL A 96 -51.99 4.07 6.03
CA VAL A 96 -50.80 4.28 5.20
C VAL A 96 -51.01 3.76 3.79
N GLU A 97 -51.75 2.66 3.58
CA GLU A 97 -52.12 2.21 2.24
C GLU A 97 -52.97 3.25 1.50
N SER A 98 -53.99 3.81 2.17
CA SER A 98 -54.79 4.91 1.62
C SER A 98 -53.95 6.16 1.35
N PHE A 99 -52.99 6.46 2.21
CA PHE A 99 -52.03 7.56 2.05
C PHE A 99 -51.13 7.36 0.82
N LEU A 100 -50.46 6.21 0.71
CA LEU A 100 -49.59 5.89 -0.41
C LEU A 100 -50.37 5.86 -1.72
N ARG A 101 -51.63 5.42 -1.73
CA ARG A 101 -52.50 5.50 -2.92
C ARG A 101 -52.78 6.94 -3.34
N MET A 102 -53.00 7.86 -2.40
CA MET A 102 -53.17 9.28 -2.71
C MET A 102 -51.88 9.88 -3.28
N VAL A 103 -50.74 9.61 -2.65
CA VAL A 103 -49.42 10.04 -3.15
C VAL A 103 -49.15 9.47 -4.55
N HIS A 104 -49.41 8.18 -4.77
CA HIS A 104 -49.31 7.52 -6.08
C HIS A 104 -50.08 8.28 -7.15
N LYS A 105 -51.36 8.60 -6.88
CA LYS A 105 -52.20 9.34 -7.82
C LYS A 105 -51.66 10.74 -8.15
N LEU A 106 -51.09 11.43 -7.17
CA LEU A 106 -50.48 12.74 -7.39
C LEU A 106 -49.22 12.66 -8.24
N LEU A 107 -48.37 11.65 -8.00
CA LEU A 107 -47.15 11.44 -8.76
C LEU A 107 -47.42 10.92 -10.18
N GLU A 108 -48.50 10.18 -10.40
CA GLU A 108 -48.94 9.80 -11.75
C GLU A 108 -49.35 11.01 -12.61
N SER A 109 -49.78 12.10 -11.98
CA SER A 109 -50.16 13.30 -12.72
C SER A 109 -48.97 13.94 -13.44
N ASN A 110 -49.21 14.57 -14.59
CA ASN A 110 -48.19 15.32 -15.35
C ASN A 110 -48.02 16.77 -14.86
N THR A 111 -48.69 17.15 -13.76
CA THR A 111 -48.66 18.52 -13.25
C THR A 111 -47.52 18.68 -12.24
N PRO A 112 -46.56 19.61 -12.45
CA PRO A 112 -45.42 19.78 -11.55
C PRO A 112 -45.82 20.05 -10.10
N GLU A 113 -46.84 20.89 -9.87
CA GLU A 113 -47.32 21.25 -8.53
C GLU A 113 -47.86 20.04 -7.76
N LEU A 114 -48.60 19.15 -8.44
CA LEU A 114 -49.13 17.93 -7.83
C LEU A 114 -48.02 16.92 -7.53
N GLN A 115 -47.03 16.80 -8.41
CA GLN A 115 -45.87 15.94 -8.17
C GLN A 115 -45.06 16.43 -6.96
N ILE A 116 -44.79 17.74 -6.87
CA ILE A 116 -44.08 18.34 -5.73
C ILE A 116 -44.87 18.16 -4.43
N LEU A 117 -46.19 18.37 -4.47
CA LEU A 117 -47.07 18.16 -3.31
C LEU A 117 -47.02 16.70 -2.84
N GLY A 118 -47.16 15.76 -3.76
CA GLY A 118 -47.08 14.32 -3.47
C GLY A 118 -45.74 13.93 -2.86
N THR A 119 -44.63 14.40 -3.43
CA THR A 119 -43.29 14.22 -2.87
C THR A 119 -43.20 14.78 -1.45
N ASN A 120 -43.62 16.03 -1.22
CA ASN A 120 -43.47 16.67 0.09
C ASN A 120 -44.23 15.91 1.19
N SER A 121 -45.44 15.43 0.89
CA SER A 121 -46.19 14.55 1.79
C SER A 121 -45.46 13.23 2.03
N PHE A 122 -44.92 12.60 0.98
CA PHE A 122 -44.13 11.36 1.12
C PHE A 122 -42.86 11.56 1.97
N VAL A 123 -42.19 12.71 1.86
CA VAL A 123 -41.02 13.05 2.67
C VAL A 123 -41.40 13.16 4.15
N LYS A 124 -42.52 13.79 4.48
CA LYS A 124 -43.04 13.83 5.86
C LYS A 124 -43.34 12.43 6.39
N PHE A 125 -43.95 11.58 5.56
CA PHE A 125 -44.16 10.17 5.90
C PHE A 125 -42.84 9.44 6.18
N SER A 126 -41.80 9.70 5.38
CA SER A 126 -40.50 9.04 5.58
C SER A 126 -39.76 9.43 6.86
N GLN A 127 -40.15 10.52 7.52
CA GLN A 127 -39.57 11.01 8.78
C GLN A 127 -40.19 10.37 10.03
N ILE A 128 -41.29 9.64 9.90
CA ILE A 128 -41.97 9.00 11.03
C ILE A 128 -41.20 7.73 11.39
N GLU A 129 -40.73 7.57 12.63
CA GLU A 129 -39.84 6.47 13.04
C GLU A 129 -40.56 5.14 13.37
N GLU A 130 -41.90 5.10 13.25
CA GLU A 130 -42.70 3.93 13.63
C GLU A 130 -42.61 2.77 12.62
N ASP A 131 -42.62 1.52 13.13
CA ASP A 131 -42.62 0.25 12.38
C ASP A 131 -43.88 0.10 11.51
N THR A 132 -43.89 0.78 10.37
CA THR A 132 -44.96 0.65 9.36
C THR A 132 -44.74 -0.60 8.52
N PRO A 133 -45.80 -1.37 8.19
CA PRO A 133 -45.70 -2.55 7.35
C PRO A 133 -45.03 -2.29 6.01
N SER A 134 -44.40 -3.34 5.52
CA SER A 134 -43.72 -3.44 4.25
C SER A 134 -44.61 -3.32 3.00
N TYR A 135 -44.79 -2.11 2.45
CA TYR A 135 -45.49 -1.88 1.16
C TYR A 135 -44.61 -2.12 -0.07
N HIS A 136 -43.97 -3.29 -0.12
CA HIS A 136 -42.93 -3.65 -1.08
C HIS A 136 -43.25 -3.40 -2.56
N ARG A 137 -44.44 -3.76 -3.02
CA ARG A 137 -44.84 -3.55 -4.43
C ARG A 137 -45.06 -2.07 -4.76
N THR A 138 -45.45 -1.28 -3.78
CA THR A 138 -45.75 0.15 -3.96
C THR A 138 -44.46 0.97 -4.09
N TYR A 139 -43.37 0.52 -3.47
CA TYR A 139 -42.07 1.21 -3.57
C TYR A 139 -41.41 1.10 -4.94
N ASP A 140 -41.64 0.03 -5.73
CA ASP A 140 -41.09 -0.04 -7.09
C ASP A 140 -41.63 1.09 -7.98
N PHE A 141 -42.93 1.41 -7.86
CA PHE A 141 -43.52 2.59 -8.51
C PHE A 141 -42.84 3.87 -8.01
N PHE A 142 -42.74 4.08 -6.70
CA PHE A 142 -42.16 5.31 -6.14
C PHE A 142 -40.71 5.50 -6.56
N ILE A 143 -39.88 4.46 -6.49
CA ILE A 143 -38.48 4.51 -6.94
C ILE A 143 -38.43 4.86 -8.43
N SER A 144 -39.20 4.16 -9.27
CA SER A 144 -39.21 4.40 -10.71
C SER A 144 -39.69 5.81 -11.06
N LYS A 145 -40.72 6.31 -10.38
CA LYS A 145 -41.30 7.63 -10.63
C LYS A 145 -40.41 8.75 -10.10
N PHE A 146 -39.88 8.64 -8.88
CA PHE A 146 -38.94 9.62 -8.34
C PHE A 146 -37.63 9.66 -9.12
N ALA A 147 -37.10 8.51 -9.56
CA ALA A 147 -35.97 8.45 -10.49
C ALA A 147 -36.31 9.19 -11.80
N SER A 148 -37.47 8.93 -12.42
CA SER A 148 -37.92 9.65 -13.62
C SER A 148 -38.01 11.17 -13.40
N MET A 149 -38.45 11.62 -12.22
CA MET A 149 -38.46 13.05 -11.85
C MET A 149 -37.05 13.64 -11.74
N CYS A 150 -36.06 12.87 -11.27
CA CYS A 150 -34.66 13.28 -11.23
C CYS A 150 -34.06 13.51 -12.63
N HIS A 151 -34.60 12.86 -13.66
CA HIS A 151 -34.20 13.01 -15.07
C HIS A 151 -35.13 13.95 -15.86
N ASN A 152 -35.95 14.75 -15.19
CA ASN A 152 -36.86 15.65 -15.88
C ASN A 152 -36.08 16.66 -16.76
N ASN A 153 -36.52 16.82 -18.00
CA ASN A 153 -35.91 17.73 -18.97
C ASN A 153 -36.90 18.79 -19.48
N SER A 154 -37.63 19.43 -18.56
CA SER A 154 -38.54 20.54 -18.89
C SER A 154 -37.76 21.74 -19.46
N ASP A 155 -38.34 22.44 -20.44
CA ASP A 155 -37.75 23.63 -21.08
C ASP A 155 -37.53 24.76 -20.06
N HIS A 156 -38.43 24.91 -19.08
CA HIS A 156 -38.32 25.90 -18.02
C HIS A 156 -37.34 25.46 -16.93
N ALA A 157 -36.22 26.19 -16.80
CA ALA A 157 -35.15 25.88 -15.86
C ALA A 157 -35.62 25.80 -14.39
N GLU A 158 -36.50 26.70 -13.96
CA GLU A 158 -37.03 26.71 -12.59
C GLU A 158 -37.94 25.50 -12.31
N THR A 159 -38.83 25.16 -13.25
CA THR A 159 -39.69 23.98 -13.16
C THR A 159 -38.88 22.69 -13.18
N ARG A 160 -37.90 22.60 -14.08
CA ARG A 160 -36.95 21.48 -14.16
C ARG A 160 -36.24 21.27 -12.82
N ARG A 161 -35.70 22.35 -12.24
CA ARG A 161 -35.05 22.33 -10.93
C ARG A 161 -35.98 21.85 -9.82
N LYS A 162 -37.18 22.41 -9.71
CA LYS A 162 -38.17 22.04 -8.68
C LYS A 162 -38.60 20.57 -8.77
N ILE A 163 -38.83 20.06 -9.98
CA ILE A 163 -39.20 18.65 -10.19
C ILE A 163 -38.03 17.72 -9.83
N ARG A 164 -36.81 18.03 -10.24
CA ARG A 164 -35.63 17.23 -9.92
C ARG A 164 -35.35 17.22 -8.41
N LEU A 165 -35.45 18.38 -7.75
CA LEU A 165 -35.33 18.49 -6.30
C LEU A 165 -36.39 17.64 -5.59
N ALA A 166 -37.64 17.65 -6.08
CA ALA A 166 -38.69 16.77 -5.57
C ALA A 166 -38.38 15.29 -5.83
N GLY A 167 -37.85 14.92 -6.99
CA GLY A 167 -37.40 13.55 -7.26
C GLY A 167 -36.33 13.08 -6.25
N LEU A 168 -35.31 13.91 -6.02
CA LEU A 168 -34.22 13.62 -5.09
C LEU A 168 -34.71 13.48 -3.64
N LYS A 169 -35.54 14.42 -3.16
CA LYS A 169 -36.15 14.33 -1.83
C LYS A 169 -37.02 13.08 -1.68
N GLY A 170 -37.75 12.70 -2.73
CA GLY A 170 -38.54 11.48 -2.78
C GLY A 170 -37.68 10.22 -2.64
N LEU A 171 -36.61 10.10 -3.44
CA LEU A 171 -35.66 8.99 -3.34
C LEU A 171 -34.97 8.93 -1.97
N GLN A 172 -34.55 10.08 -1.43
CA GLN A 172 -33.98 10.15 -0.07
C GLN A 172 -34.97 9.62 0.98
N GLY A 173 -36.25 9.96 0.85
CA GLY A 173 -37.31 9.46 1.72
C GLY A 173 -37.51 7.94 1.60
N VAL A 174 -37.44 7.39 0.38
CA VAL A 174 -37.50 5.93 0.18
C VAL A 174 -36.32 5.25 0.88
N VAL A 175 -35.09 5.70 0.59
CA VAL A 175 -33.86 5.14 1.20
C VAL A 175 -33.92 5.21 2.72
N ARG A 176 -34.42 6.31 3.28
CA ARG A 176 -34.55 6.48 4.74
C ARG A 176 -35.48 5.44 5.35
N LYS A 177 -36.59 5.11 4.70
CA LYS A 177 -37.60 4.17 5.21
C LYS A 177 -37.25 2.71 5.03
N THR A 178 -36.56 2.35 3.95
CA THR A 178 -36.32 0.95 3.60
C THR A 178 -35.00 0.39 4.13
N VAL A 179 -34.06 1.24 4.56
CA VAL A 179 -32.74 0.78 5.04
C VAL A 179 -32.75 0.44 6.54
N SER A 180 -33.79 0.83 7.27
CA SER A 180 -33.85 0.72 8.74
C SER A 180 -34.42 -0.61 9.28
N ASP A 181 -34.91 -1.51 8.43
CA ASP A 181 -35.62 -2.71 8.88
C ASP A 181 -35.13 -3.97 8.12
N GLU A 182 -34.49 -4.90 8.85
CA GLU A 182 -33.86 -6.12 8.34
C GLU A 182 -34.86 -7.13 7.74
N LEU A 183 -36.16 -6.96 8.01
CA LEU A 183 -37.24 -7.83 7.53
C LEU A 183 -37.89 -7.34 6.23
N GLN A 184 -37.39 -6.26 5.64
CA GLN A 184 -37.97 -5.60 4.47
C GLN A 184 -37.22 -5.91 3.17
N VAL A 185 -37.89 -5.72 2.03
CA VAL A 185 -37.32 -5.71 0.67
C VAL A 185 -35.96 -5.05 0.69
N ASN A 186 -35.01 -5.82 0.18
CA ASN A 186 -33.64 -5.43 0.04
C ASN A 186 -33.59 -4.26 -0.97
N ILE A 187 -33.66 -3.01 -0.49
CA ILE A 187 -33.42 -1.84 -1.34
C ILE A 187 -32.04 -1.92 -2.02
N TRP A 188 -31.14 -2.71 -1.44
CA TRP A 188 -29.83 -3.03 -2.00
C TRP A 188 -29.89 -4.01 -3.18
N ASP A 189 -31.06 -4.52 -3.56
CA ASP A 189 -31.22 -5.25 -4.81
C ASP A 189 -30.80 -4.36 -5.98
N THR A 190 -30.03 -4.95 -6.88
CA THR A 190 -29.46 -4.27 -8.05
C THR A 190 -30.52 -3.57 -8.89
N THR A 191 -31.73 -4.15 -8.99
CA THR A 191 -32.88 -3.57 -9.70
C THR A 191 -33.25 -2.16 -9.22
N TYR A 192 -33.11 -1.87 -7.93
CA TYR A 192 -33.44 -0.56 -7.36
C TYR A 192 -32.21 0.37 -7.38
N MET A 193 -31.04 -0.12 -6.96
CA MET A 193 -29.83 0.72 -6.95
C MET A 193 -29.39 1.16 -8.34
N ASP A 194 -29.65 0.36 -9.39
CA ASP A 194 -29.43 0.74 -10.79
C ASP A 194 -30.34 1.88 -11.27
N LYS A 195 -31.40 2.24 -10.52
CA LYS A 195 -32.23 3.42 -10.78
C LYS A 195 -31.84 4.59 -9.87
N ILE A 196 -31.60 4.30 -8.59
CA ILE A 196 -31.35 5.31 -7.55
C ILE A 196 -29.99 5.99 -7.77
N VAL A 197 -28.91 5.20 -7.87
CA VAL A 197 -27.54 5.73 -7.92
C VAL A 197 -27.30 6.56 -9.19
N PRO A 198 -27.67 6.11 -10.40
CA PRO A 198 -27.52 6.94 -11.59
C PRO A 198 -28.35 8.23 -11.55
N SER A 199 -29.49 8.25 -10.85
CA SER A 199 -30.31 9.45 -10.68
C SER A 199 -29.60 10.51 -9.81
N PHE A 200 -28.85 10.09 -8.79
CA PHE A 200 -28.01 10.99 -8.02
C PHE A 200 -26.84 11.51 -8.86
N LEU A 201 -26.12 10.60 -9.52
CA LEU A 201 -24.94 10.97 -10.32
C LEU A 201 -25.28 11.92 -11.48
N PHE A 202 -26.40 11.71 -12.16
CA PHE A 202 -26.88 12.60 -13.22
C PHE A 202 -27.11 14.04 -12.72
N ASN A 203 -27.71 14.21 -11.54
CA ASN A 203 -27.92 15.53 -10.97
C ASN A 203 -26.62 16.16 -10.43
N MET A 204 -25.68 15.33 -9.98
CA MET A 204 -24.35 15.79 -9.57
C MET A 204 -23.51 16.26 -10.75
N SER A 205 -23.62 15.61 -11.92
CA SER A 205 -22.80 15.92 -13.10
C SER A 205 -23.28 17.18 -13.83
N GLU A 206 -24.59 17.39 -14.00
CA GLU A 206 -25.10 18.64 -14.62
C GLU A 206 -24.72 19.90 -13.84
N GLY A 207 -24.66 19.82 -12.50
CA GLY A 207 -24.22 20.93 -11.66
C GLY A 207 -22.70 21.07 -11.56
N PHE A 208 -21.92 20.16 -12.16
CA PHE A 208 -20.46 20.15 -12.05
C PHE A 208 -19.79 21.15 -13.01
N ASP A 209 -20.27 21.25 -14.25
CA ASP A 209 -19.74 22.19 -15.26
C ASP A 209 -20.32 23.61 -15.14
N SER A 210 -21.37 23.78 -14.33
CA SER A 210 -22.07 25.05 -14.14
C SER A 210 -21.30 25.93 -13.13
N HIS A 211 -20.37 26.76 -13.63
CA HIS A 211 -19.58 27.71 -12.82
C HIS A 211 -20.38 28.90 -12.25
N GLU A 212 -21.65 29.07 -12.61
CA GLU A 212 -22.51 30.14 -12.10
C GLU A 212 -23.23 29.68 -10.83
N SER A 213 -22.69 30.04 -9.66
CA SER A 213 -23.42 29.93 -8.39
C SER A 213 -24.24 31.21 -8.17
N PRO A 214 -25.58 31.14 -8.11
CA PRO A 214 -26.39 32.28 -7.69
C PRO A 214 -26.05 32.61 -6.23
N VAL A 215 -25.56 33.83 -5.98
CA VAL A 215 -25.07 34.31 -4.66
C VAL A 215 -26.16 34.33 -3.56
N HIS A 216 -27.42 34.05 -3.92
CA HIS A 216 -28.59 34.20 -3.04
C HIS A 216 -29.39 32.91 -2.79
N GLU A 217 -28.92 31.74 -3.24
CA GLU A 217 -29.67 30.49 -3.07
C GLU A 217 -29.15 29.63 -1.91
N HIS A 218 -30.08 29.10 -1.09
CA HIS A 218 -29.74 28.17 -0.02
C HIS A 218 -29.18 26.85 -0.59
N PRO A 219 -28.12 26.26 0.02
CA PRO A 219 -27.53 25.01 -0.47
C PRO A 219 -28.52 23.84 -0.61
N GLU A 220 -29.58 23.82 0.22
CA GLU A 220 -30.61 22.78 0.23
C GLU A 220 -31.59 22.84 -0.95
N GLU A 221 -31.58 23.94 -1.72
CA GLU A 221 -32.41 24.13 -2.91
C GLU A 221 -31.69 23.77 -4.21
N ARG A 222 -30.40 23.41 -4.10
CA ARG A 222 -29.53 23.02 -5.22
C ARG A 222 -29.59 21.51 -5.44
N PRO A 223 -30.09 21.04 -6.61
CA PRO A 223 -30.17 19.61 -6.91
C PRO A 223 -28.84 18.88 -6.79
N GLU A 224 -27.73 19.50 -7.20
CA GLU A 224 -26.40 18.91 -7.18
C GLU A 224 -25.87 18.68 -5.76
N VAL A 225 -26.16 19.59 -4.83
CA VAL A 225 -25.74 19.47 -3.41
C VAL A 225 -26.59 18.41 -2.72
N LEU A 226 -27.90 18.41 -2.97
CA LEU A 226 -28.79 17.40 -2.41
C LEU A 226 -28.46 16.00 -2.92
N ALA A 227 -28.14 15.85 -4.22
CA ALA A 227 -27.77 14.56 -4.80
C ALA A 227 -26.48 13.98 -4.19
N ASP A 228 -25.46 14.82 -3.98
CA ASP A 228 -24.23 14.42 -3.27
C ASP A 228 -24.54 13.97 -1.84
N SER A 229 -25.35 14.74 -1.10
CA SER A 229 -25.80 14.35 0.24
C SER A 229 -26.56 13.03 0.24
N CYS A 230 -27.43 12.79 -0.74
CA CYS A 230 -28.20 11.55 -0.85
C CYS A 230 -27.30 10.33 -1.10
N LEU A 231 -26.32 10.45 -2.01
CA LEU A 231 -25.34 9.38 -2.28
C LEU A 231 -24.53 9.05 -1.02
N ARG A 232 -24.08 10.08 -0.29
CA ARG A 232 -23.36 9.93 0.98
C ARG A 232 -24.22 9.25 2.04
N ASP A 233 -25.48 9.64 2.17
CA ASP A 233 -26.41 9.05 3.13
C ASP A 233 -26.68 7.57 2.85
N VAL A 234 -26.78 7.16 1.57
CA VAL A 234 -26.87 5.74 1.19
C VAL A 234 -25.61 5.01 1.63
N MET A 235 -24.43 5.55 1.31
CA MET A 235 -23.15 4.93 1.65
C MET A 235 -22.91 4.80 3.16
N ARG A 236 -23.32 5.80 3.96
CA ARG A 236 -23.23 5.77 5.44
C ARG A 236 -24.01 4.61 6.06
N ARG A 237 -25.08 4.19 5.40
CA ARG A 237 -25.96 3.10 5.87
C ARG A 237 -25.61 1.75 5.24
N ALA A 238 -24.71 1.70 4.27
CA ALA A 238 -24.32 0.47 3.60
C ALA A 238 -23.45 -0.40 4.52
N ALA A 239 -23.92 -1.61 4.84
CA ALA A 239 -23.08 -2.65 5.41
C ALA A 239 -22.12 -3.21 4.35
N TYR A 240 -21.08 -3.93 4.80
CA TYR A 240 -20.07 -4.54 3.91
C TYR A 240 -20.66 -5.26 2.70
N ALA A 241 -21.66 -6.12 2.92
CA ALA A 241 -22.31 -6.91 1.88
C ALA A 241 -23.01 -6.05 0.82
N ASN A 242 -23.36 -4.79 1.13
CA ASN A 242 -24.17 -3.94 0.27
C ASN A 242 -23.36 -2.83 -0.43
N ILE A 243 -22.12 -2.55 0.01
CA ILE A 243 -21.27 -1.50 -0.59
C ILE A 243 -21.13 -1.70 -2.12
N HIS A 244 -20.95 -2.95 -2.57
CA HIS A 244 -20.79 -3.26 -3.99
C HIS A 244 -22.03 -2.92 -4.84
N THR A 245 -23.22 -2.93 -4.24
CA THR A 245 -24.50 -2.62 -4.92
C THR A 245 -24.61 -1.15 -5.28
N VAL A 246 -23.81 -0.28 -4.64
CA VAL A 246 -23.71 1.15 -4.97
C VAL A 246 -22.52 1.42 -5.90
N ILE A 247 -21.35 0.83 -5.61
CA ILE A 247 -20.13 1.06 -6.40
C ILE A 247 -20.30 0.59 -7.85
N LYS A 248 -20.91 -0.57 -8.09
CA LYS A 248 -21.11 -1.09 -9.47
C LYS A 248 -21.94 -0.14 -10.35
N PRO A 249 -23.11 0.37 -9.91
CA PRO A 249 -23.84 1.39 -10.66
C PRO A 249 -23.05 2.69 -10.86
N VAL A 250 -22.22 3.11 -9.90
CA VAL A 250 -21.35 4.29 -10.05
C VAL A 250 -20.38 4.08 -11.21
N LEU A 251 -19.64 2.97 -11.20
CA LEU A 251 -18.69 2.64 -12.27
C LEU A 251 -19.39 2.59 -13.64
N LYS A 252 -20.51 1.85 -13.72
CA LYS A 252 -21.32 1.75 -14.93
C LYS A 252 -21.81 3.12 -15.44
N HIS A 253 -22.21 4.02 -14.54
CA HIS A 253 -22.63 5.37 -14.92
C HIS A 253 -21.45 6.17 -15.49
N LEU A 254 -20.28 6.11 -14.87
CA LEU A 254 -19.09 6.80 -15.37
C LEU A 254 -18.67 6.28 -16.76
N ASP A 255 -18.77 4.98 -17.00
CA ASP A 255 -18.46 4.38 -18.31
C ASP A 255 -19.47 4.82 -19.39
N LEU A 256 -20.77 4.70 -19.10
CA LEU A 256 -21.83 4.98 -20.08
C LEU A 256 -21.91 6.46 -20.48
N HIS A 257 -21.55 7.36 -19.57
CA HIS A 257 -21.58 8.81 -19.80
C HIS A 257 -20.20 9.40 -20.11
N GLU A 258 -19.17 8.57 -20.32
CA GLU A 258 -17.80 8.98 -20.65
C GLU A 258 -17.17 9.96 -19.62
N LEU A 259 -17.54 9.84 -18.34
CA LEU A 259 -17.17 10.77 -17.26
C LEU A 259 -15.82 10.46 -16.59
N TRP A 260 -15.01 9.61 -17.21
CA TRP A 260 -13.65 9.32 -16.76
C TRP A 260 -12.65 10.38 -17.21
N VAL A 261 -12.89 11.07 -18.33
CA VAL A 261 -11.97 12.08 -18.89
C VAL A 261 -12.74 13.36 -19.21
N PRO A 262 -12.51 14.49 -18.52
CA PRO A 262 -11.61 14.67 -17.37
C PRO A 262 -12.11 13.94 -16.11
N ASN A 263 -11.19 13.52 -15.24
CA ASN A 263 -11.50 12.70 -14.07
C ASN A 263 -11.98 13.48 -12.83
N ASN A 264 -12.10 14.81 -12.90
CA ASN A 264 -12.48 15.65 -11.75
C ASN A 264 -13.82 15.23 -11.12
N PHE A 265 -14.81 14.89 -11.97
CA PHE A 265 -16.11 14.42 -11.50
C PHE A 265 -16.00 13.06 -10.81
N ALA A 266 -15.29 12.11 -11.44
CA ALA A 266 -15.05 10.79 -10.87
C ALA A 266 -14.33 10.89 -9.51
N ILE A 267 -13.30 11.74 -9.40
CA ILE A 267 -12.59 12.01 -8.14
C ILE A 267 -13.58 12.56 -7.09
N LYS A 268 -14.42 13.55 -7.42
CA LYS A 268 -15.42 14.11 -6.49
C LYS A 268 -16.37 13.03 -5.95
N VAL A 269 -16.90 12.19 -6.84
CA VAL A 269 -17.82 11.09 -6.49
C VAL A 269 -17.15 10.09 -5.57
N PHE A 270 -15.96 9.59 -5.94
CA PHE A 270 -15.26 8.58 -5.16
C PHE A 270 -14.73 9.12 -3.83
N LYS A 271 -14.29 10.38 -3.75
CA LYS A 271 -14.01 11.04 -2.45
C LYS A 271 -15.27 11.10 -1.59
N GLY A 272 -16.41 11.45 -2.18
CA GLY A 272 -17.70 11.47 -1.48
C GLY A 272 -18.08 10.12 -0.88
N ILE A 273 -17.89 9.05 -1.65
CA ILE A 273 -18.08 7.66 -1.22
C ILE A 273 -17.11 7.31 -0.08
N MET A 274 -15.82 7.58 -0.23
CA MET A 274 -14.79 7.23 0.77
C MET A 274 -14.97 7.92 2.12
N TYR A 275 -15.39 9.19 2.13
CA TYR A 275 -15.72 9.90 3.37
C TYR A 275 -16.99 9.39 4.06
N SER A 276 -17.81 8.61 3.35
CA SER A 276 -19.12 8.15 3.84
C SER A 276 -19.11 6.69 4.29
N ILE A 277 -18.15 5.88 3.80
CA ILE A 277 -17.98 4.48 4.23
C ILE A 277 -17.35 4.42 5.62
N GLN A 278 -17.80 3.45 6.42
CA GLN A 278 -17.20 3.13 7.73
C GLN A 278 -15.71 2.75 7.57
N SER A 279 -14.85 3.19 8.48
CA SER A 279 -13.39 3.01 8.39
C SER A 279 -12.96 1.58 8.06
N GLN A 280 -13.57 0.61 8.75
CA GLN A 280 -13.32 -0.84 8.58
C GLN A 280 -13.60 -1.41 7.18
N TYR A 281 -14.36 -0.71 6.33
CA TYR A 281 -14.69 -1.16 4.97
C TYR A 281 -14.11 -0.26 3.88
N ARG A 282 -13.26 0.71 4.21
CA ARG A 282 -12.67 1.64 3.22
C ARG A 282 -11.83 0.95 2.15
N TYR A 283 -11.25 -0.22 2.46
CA TYR A 283 -10.47 -1.02 1.51
C TYR A 283 -11.28 -1.58 0.33
N VAL A 284 -12.61 -1.66 0.47
CA VAL A 284 -13.51 -2.24 -0.54
C VAL A 284 -13.54 -1.37 -1.81
N THR A 285 -13.53 -0.05 -1.67
CA THR A 285 -13.62 0.87 -2.82
C THR A 285 -12.37 0.82 -3.71
N PRO A 286 -11.13 0.92 -3.19
CA PRO A 286 -9.92 0.66 -3.98
C PRO A 286 -9.93 -0.70 -4.68
N HIS A 287 -10.41 -1.75 -4.01
CA HIS A 287 -10.51 -3.09 -4.60
C HIS A 287 -11.44 -3.12 -5.83
N PHE A 288 -12.63 -2.52 -5.74
CA PHE A 288 -13.54 -2.44 -6.89
C PHE A 288 -13.00 -1.59 -8.03
N LEU A 289 -12.25 -0.51 -7.75
CA LEU A 289 -11.58 0.28 -8.80
C LEU A 289 -10.46 -0.51 -9.50
N LEU A 290 -9.74 -1.35 -8.78
CA LEU A 290 -8.74 -2.26 -9.36
C LEU A 290 -9.39 -3.34 -10.22
N LEU A 291 -10.52 -3.92 -9.77
CA LEU A 291 -11.31 -4.82 -10.59
C LEU A 291 -11.84 -4.12 -11.85
N HIS A 292 -12.28 -2.87 -11.72
CA HIS A 292 -12.70 -2.06 -12.86
C HIS A 292 -11.56 -1.82 -13.85
N LEU A 293 -10.36 -1.52 -13.35
CA LEU A 293 -9.17 -1.38 -14.18
C LEU A 293 -8.85 -2.67 -14.96
N ASP A 294 -9.06 -3.84 -14.34
CA ASP A 294 -8.93 -5.14 -14.99
C ASP A 294 -9.98 -5.39 -16.08
N GLU A 295 -11.25 -5.03 -15.83
CA GLU A 295 -12.30 -5.12 -16.84
C GLU A 295 -12.03 -4.20 -18.05
N HIS A 296 -11.32 -3.10 -17.82
CA HIS A 296 -10.96 -2.08 -18.82
C HIS A 296 -9.54 -2.22 -19.40
N MET A 297 -8.91 -3.41 -19.33
CA MET A 297 -7.57 -3.66 -19.88
C MET A 297 -7.39 -3.24 -21.35
N LYS A 298 -8.44 -3.35 -22.18
CA LYS A 298 -8.42 -3.03 -23.62
C LYS A 298 -8.79 -1.58 -23.96
N ASN A 299 -9.14 -0.78 -22.94
CA ASN A 299 -9.56 0.61 -23.15
C ASN A 299 -8.37 1.52 -23.50
N THR A 300 -8.66 2.79 -23.82
CA THR A 300 -7.61 3.78 -24.08
C THR A 300 -6.74 4.00 -22.83
N PRO A 301 -5.42 4.26 -23.00
CA PRO A 301 -4.54 4.61 -21.89
C PRO A 301 -5.08 5.78 -21.05
N ARG A 302 -5.73 6.76 -21.69
CA ARG A 302 -6.41 7.86 -21.00
C ARG A 302 -7.45 7.42 -19.96
N ILE A 303 -8.29 6.44 -20.30
CA ILE A 303 -9.31 5.94 -19.36
C ILE A 303 -8.63 5.13 -18.25
N LYS A 304 -7.69 4.24 -18.60
CA LYS A 304 -6.91 3.46 -17.62
C LYS A 304 -6.21 4.39 -16.62
N ARG A 305 -5.54 5.42 -17.12
CA ARG A 305 -4.88 6.48 -16.34
C ARG A 305 -5.86 7.20 -15.43
N SER A 306 -7.03 7.59 -15.94
CA SER A 306 -8.04 8.29 -15.15
C SER A 306 -8.55 7.45 -13.97
N ILE A 307 -8.74 6.14 -14.18
CA ILE A 307 -9.10 5.20 -13.10
C ILE A 307 -7.99 5.12 -12.05
N VAL A 308 -6.72 5.02 -12.48
CA VAL A 308 -5.55 4.98 -11.59
C VAL A 308 -5.37 6.29 -10.82
N GLU A 309 -5.58 7.44 -11.44
CA GLU A 309 -5.54 8.75 -10.77
C GLU A 309 -6.66 8.89 -9.72
N VAL A 310 -7.87 8.39 -10.01
CA VAL A 310 -8.94 8.30 -9.01
C VAL A 310 -8.52 7.41 -7.85
N LEU A 311 -7.89 6.26 -8.13
CA LEU A 311 -7.36 5.34 -7.12
C LEU A 311 -6.32 6.03 -6.21
N LYS A 312 -5.35 6.74 -6.80
CA LYS A 312 -4.35 7.54 -6.07
C LYS A 312 -5.01 8.51 -5.08
N GLU A 313 -6.00 9.27 -5.54
CA GLU A 313 -6.69 10.30 -4.75
C GLU A 313 -7.50 9.72 -3.58
N ILE A 314 -8.11 8.54 -3.74
CA ILE A 314 -8.87 7.93 -2.65
C ILE A 314 -8.01 7.20 -1.61
N VAL A 315 -6.87 6.67 -2.02
CA VAL A 315 -5.94 5.96 -1.12
C VAL A 315 -5.39 6.91 -0.07
N ALA A 316 -5.13 8.17 -0.44
CA ALA A 316 -4.72 9.22 0.51
C ALA A 316 -5.75 9.49 1.63
N ILE A 317 -7.04 9.27 1.38
CA ILE A 317 -8.11 9.41 2.38
C ILE A 317 -8.17 8.20 3.32
N ALA A 318 -7.61 7.08 2.89
CA ALA A 318 -7.74 5.77 3.49
C ALA A 318 -6.70 5.50 4.61
N ALA A 319 -6.00 6.54 5.08
CA ALA A 319 -4.82 6.49 5.96
C ALA A 319 -4.92 5.64 7.25
N ASP A 320 -6.13 5.29 7.70
CA ASP A 320 -6.37 4.42 8.85
C ASP A 320 -6.81 2.99 8.44
N GLY A 321 -5.85 2.10 8.15
CA GLY A 321 -6.10 0.65 8.07
C GLY A 321 -6.81 0.14 6.81
N ALA A 322 -6.82 0.92 5.73
CA ALA A 322 -7.63 0.62 4.54
C ALA A 322 -6.97 -0.23 3.45
N VAL A 323 -5.87 -0.94 3.73
CA VAL A 323 -5.22 -1.77 2.69
C VAL A 323 -5.79 -3.19 2.65
N GLY A 324 -6.66 -3.54 3.61
CA GLY A 324 -7.24 -4.89 3.70
C GLY A 324 -6.17 -5.99 3.83
N PRO A 325 -6.57 -7.27 3.84
CA PRO A 325 -5.62 -8.38 3.88
C PRO A 325 -4.86 -8.60 2.56
N SER A 326 -5.33 -8.03 1.45
CA SER A 326 -4.84 -8.29 0.10
C SER A 326 -3.83 -7.26 -0.43
N VAL A 327 -2.98 -6.68 0.43
CA VAL A 327 -2.00 -5.65 0.04
C VAL A 327 -1.17 -6.08 -1.17
N LEU A 328 -0.57 -7.27 -1.12
CA LEU A 328 0.26 -7.80 -2.22
C LEU A 328 -0.50 -7.96 -3.53
N GLU A 329 -1.79 -8.28 -3.47
CA GLU A 329 -2.63 -8.44 -4.67
C GLU A 329 -2.81 -7.09 -5.37
N ILE A 330 -3.01 -6.01 -4.62
CA ILE A 330 -3.10 -4.64 -5.14
C ILE A 330 -1.83 -4.28 -5.92
N PHE A 331 -0.66 -4.44 -5.30
CA PHE A 331 0.62 -4.16 -5.97
C PHE A 331 0.83 -5.09 -7.17
N ASN A 332 0.50 -6.38 -7.06
CA ASN A 332 0.62 -7.31 -8.18
C ASN A 332 -0.25 -6.91 -9.38
N THR A 333 -1.47 -6.44 -9.14
CA THR A 333 -2.38 -5.95 -10.19
C THR A 333 -1.81 -4.70 -10.85
N LEU A 334 -1.36 -3.71 -10.07
CA LEU A 334 -0.75 -2.48 -10.60
C LEU A 334 0.52 -2.78 -11.43
N LEU A 335 1.43 -3.62 -10.91
CA LEU A 335 2.64 -4.03 -11.62
C LEU A 335 2.34 -4.87 -12.88
N ARG A 336 1.24 -5.63 -12.88
CA ARG A 336 0.78 -6.35 -14.08
C ARG A 336 0.32 -5.36 -15.15
N HIS A 337 -0.47 -4.35 -14.80
CA HIS A 337 -0.87 -3.30 -15.75
C HIS A 337 0.31 -2.51 -16.28
N LEU A 338 1.31 -2.23 -15.43
CA LEU A 338 2.55 -1.58 -15.82
C LEU A 338 3.30 -2.39 -16.89
N ARG A 339 3.45 -3.72 -16.68
CA ARG A 339 4.06 -4.62 -17.67
C ARG A 339 3.28 -4.67 -18.98
N LEU A 340 1.96 -4.78 -18.90
CA LEU A 340 1.12 -4.82 -20.10
C LEU A 340 1.22 -3.52 -20.92
N SER A 341 1.30 -2.36 -20.25
CA SER A 341 1.53 -1.07 -20.91
C SER A 341 2.88 -1.03 -21.63
N VAL A 342 3.94 -1.53 -20.97
CA VAL A 342 5.28 -1.67 -21.56
C VAL A 342 5.25 -2.62 -22.78
N ASP A 343 4.58 -3.76 -22.69
CA ASP A 343 4.44 -4.71 -23.79
C ASP A 343 3.67 -4.11 -25.00
N GLU A 344 2.62 -3.32 -24.73
CA GLU A 344 1.89 -2.57 -25.77
C GLU A 344 2.79 -1.53 -26.46
N ARG A 345 3.64 -0.83 -25.71
CA ARG A 345 4.64 0.11 -26.26
C ARG A 345 5.65 -0.57 -27.16
N LEU A 346 6.18 -1.72 -26.73
CA LEU A 346 7.16 -2.49 -27.51
C LEU A 346 6.55 -3.09 -28.78
N SER A 347 5.27 -3.48 -28.73
CA SER A 347 4.56 -4.03 -29.89
C SER A 347 4.02 -2.96 -30.85
N GLY A 348 4.20 -1.67 -30.54
CA GLY A 348 3.65 -0.55 -31.32
C GLY A 348 2.12 -0.60 -31.46
N GLY A 349 1.43 -1.17 -30.47
CA GLY A 349 -0.02 -1.36 -30.45
C GLY A 349 -0.55 -2.45 -31.40
N GLN A 350 0.30 -3.36 -31.90
CA GLN A 350 -0.12 -4.44 -32.81
C GLN A 350 -0.57 -5.72 -32.10
N ALA A 351 -0.33 -5.86 -30.79
CA ALA A 351 -0.67 -7.06 -30.01
C ALA A 351 -2.18 -7.34 -29.91
N SER A 352 -3.04 -6.33 -30.08
CA SER A 352 -4.50 -6.51 -30.05
C SER A 352 -5.08 -7.21 -31.30
N ALA A 353 -4.28 -7.58 -32.30
CA ALA A 353 -4.78 -8.14 -33.58
C ALA A 353 -4.57 -9.65 -33.79
N THR A 354 -3.84 -10.37 -32.92
CA THR A 354 -3.38 -11.74 -33.23
C THR A 354 -3.97 -12.86 -32.36
N SER A 355 -5.12 -12.66 -31.71
CA SER A 355 -5.83 -13.74 -30.99
C SER A 355 -7.25 -14.01 -31.47
N SER A 356 -7.53 -13.85 -32.77
CA SER A 356 -8.67 -14.54 -33.39
C SER A 356 -8.44 -14.78 -34.88
N SER A 357 -8.18 -16.05 -35.22
CA SER A 357 -8.42 -16.69 -36.52
C SER A 357 -7.98 -15.92 -37.78
N ALA A 358 -6.84 -16.35 -38.33
CA ALA A 358 -6.63 -16.27 -39.77
C ALA A 358 -7.82 -16.92 -40.51
N GLU A 359 -8.15 -16.34 -41.67
CA GLU A 359 -9.12 -16.80 -42.66
C GLU A 359 -10.61 -16.47 -42.41
N ARG A 360 -10.99 -15.22 -42.76
CA ARG A 360 -11.89 -14.96 -43.89
C ARG A 360 -12.10 -13.46 -44.17
N SER A 361 -12.05 -13.12 -45.45
CA SER A 361 -12.72 -11.96 -46.10
C SER A 361 -12.03 -10.59 -46.00
N ALA A 362 -11.05 -10.39 -46.89
CA ALA A 362 -10.58 -9.07 -47.31
C ALA A 362 -11.65 -8.33 -48.13
N ALA A 363 -12.66 -7.72 -47.49
CA ALA A 363 -13.50 -6.67 -48.10
C ALA A 363 -14.47 -5.99 -47.10
N SER A 364 -14.08 -5.64 -45.87
CA SER A 364 -14.82 -4.62 -45.08
C SER A 364 -14.06 -4.20 -43.82
N ALA A 365 -12.94 -3.50 -43.96
CA ALA A 365 -12.20 -2.96 -42.82
C ALA A 365 -11.75 -1.51 -43.09
N LYS A 366 -12.73 -0.62 -43.28
CA LYS A 366 -12.57 0.83 -43.08
C LYS A 366 -13.34 1.22 -41.82
N LYS A 367 -12.81 0.87 -40.65
CA LYS A 367 -13.20 1.47 -39.36
C LYS A 367 -11.97 1.51 -38.45
N THR A 368 -11.38 2.71 -38.41
CA THR A 368 -10.58 3.28 -37.33
C THR A 368 -9.37 2.47 -36.84
N LYS A 369 -8.23 2.61 -37.53
CA LYS A 369 -6.91 2.27 -36.99
C LYS A 369 -6.65 3.19 -35.79
N LYS A 370 -6.86 2.71 -34.57
CA LYS A 370 -6.62 3.43 -33.31
C LYS A 370 -5.15 3.87 -33.32
N LYS A 371 -4.89 5.18 -33.40
CA LYS A 371 -3.53 5.73 -33.41
C LYS A 371 -2.90 5.38 -32.07
N PHE A 372 -1.86 4.55 -32.07
CA PHE A 372 -1.07 4.26 -30.89
C PHE A 372 -0.42 5.58 -30.44
N ASP A 373 -0.66 5.97 -29.18
CA ASP A 373 -0.14 7.20 -28.59
C ASP A 373 0.80 6.82 -27.45
N GLU A 374 2.10 6.76 -27.76
CA GLU A 374 3.13 6.34 -26.81
C GLU A 374 3.19 7.23 -25.58
N ASN A 375 2.97 8.54 -25.75
CA ASN A 375 3.01 9.50 -24.64
C ASN A 375 1.89 9.24 -23.62
N GLU A 376 0.72 8.81 -24.08
CA GLU A 376 -0.39 8.47 -23.18
C GLU A 376 -0.14 7.17 -22.40
N GLU A 377 0.58 6.20 -22.98
CA GLU A 377 1.04 5.01 -22.25
C GLU A 377 2.10 5.38 -21.21
N ILE A 378 3.08 6.25 -21.54
CA ILE A 378 4.07 6.75 -20.57
C ILE A 378 3.39 7.43 -19.37
N LEU A 379 2.43 8.32 -19.63
CA LEU A 379 1.69 9.00 -18.58
C LEU A 379 0.83 8.04 -17.74
N PHE A 380 0.37 6.95 -18.35
CA PHE A 380 -0.33 5.88 -17.62
C PHE A 380 0.64 5.10 -16.72
N GLU A 381 1.83 4.75 -17.21
CA GLU A 381 2.90 4.08 -16.44
C GLU A 381 3.32 4.94 -15.23
N GLU A 382 3.53 6.25 -15.43
CA GLU A 382 3.84 7.20 -14.37
C GLU A 382 2.71 7.27 -13.32
N ALA A 383 1.45 7.33 -13.76
CA ALA A 383 0.31 7.32 -12.85
C ALA A 383 0.24 6.03 -12.00
N ILE A 384 0.64 4.87 -12.56
CA ILE A 384 0.73 3.62 -11.81
C ILE A 384 1.82 3.71 -10.73
N ILE A 385 3.02 4.19 -11.09
CA ILE A 385 4.15 4.34 -10.17
C ILE A 385 3.76 5.27 -9.01
N ASP A 386 3.17 6.42 -9.31
CA ASP A 386 2.66 7.37 -8.32
C ASP A 386 1.62 6.73 -7.37
N THR A 387 0.76 5.88 -7.91
CA THR A 387 -0.29 5.19 -7.13
C THR A 387 0.31 4.14 -6.22
N ILE A 388 1.33 3.40 -6.67
CA ILE A 388 2.13 2.49 -5.85
C ILE A 388 2.75 3.26 -4.67
N GLY A 389 3.28 4.46 -4.91
CA GLY A 389 3.77 5.35 -3.86
C GLY A 389 2.71 5.78 -2.86
N ALA A 390 1.52 6.14 -3.35
CA ALA A 390 0.39 6.50 -2.49
C ALA A 390 -0.03 5.33 -1.58
N PHE A 391 -0.11 4.11 -2.12
CA PHE A 391 -0.36 2.91 -1.29
C PHE A 391 0.77 2.65 -0.29
N ALA A 392 2.04 2.80 -0.69
CA ALA A 392 3.17 2.61 0.21
C ALA A 392 3.14 3.61 1.39
N SER A 393 2.69 4.85 1.16
CA SER A 393 2.66 5.89 2.20
C SER A 393 1.75 5.57 3.38
N ILE A 394 0.71 4.76 3.19
CA ILE A 394 -0.24 4.36 4.24
C ILE A 394 0.13 3.03 4.92
N LEU A 395 1.21 2.38 4.47
CA LEU A 395 1.68 1.11 5.03
C LEU A 395 2.70 1.33 6.16
N PRO A 396 2.77 0.40 7.13
CA PRO A 396 3.88 0.34 8.07
C PRO A 396 5.18 -0.12 7.37
N ASP A 397 6.31 0.26 7.94
CA ASP A 397 7.64 0.08 7.32
C ASP A 397 8.01 -1.39 7.06
N TYR A 398 7.58 -2.33 7.91
CA TYR A 398 7.84 -3.76 7.67
C TYR A 398 7.15 -4.27 6.39
N GLN A 399 5.93 -3.79 6.10
CA GLN A 399 5.24 -4.14 4.85
C GLN A 399 5.89 -3.47 3.64
N LYS A 400 6.43 -2.25 3.78
CA LYS A 400 7.17 -1.60 2.68
C LYS A 400 8.37 -2.44 2.26
N ILE A 401 9.10 -3.05 3.21
CA ILE A 401 10.20 -3.98 2.91
C ILE A 401 9.70 -5.24 2.18
N GLU A 402 8.59 -5.82 2.61
CA GLU A 402 7.95 -6.95 1.91
C GLU A 402 7.54 -6.58 0.48
N ILE A 403 6.96 -5.39 0.27
CA ILE A 403 6.60 -4.89 -1.05
C ILE A 403 7.84 -4.64 -1.92
N MET A 404 8.90 -4.04 -1.37
CA MET A 404 10.16 -3.85 -2.11
C MET A 404 10.78 -5.19 -2.52
N MET A 405 10.80 -6.18 -1.62
CA MET A 405 11.20 -7.56 -1.95
C MET A 405 10.34 -8.19 -3.03
N PHE A 406 9.02 -7.99 -2.94
CA PHE A 406 8.08 -8.50 -3.93
C PHE A 406 8.30 -7.89 -5.31
N ILE A 407 8.46 -6.56 -5.40
CA ILE A 407 8.79 -5.86 -6.65
C ILE A 407 10.12 -6.36 -7.18
N MET A 408 11.15 -6.45 -6.33
CA MET A 408 12.49 -6.92 -6.70
C MET A 408 12.45 -8.34 -7.26
N GLY A 409 11.67 -9.25 -6.67
CA GLY A 409 11.47 -10.61 -7.15
C GLY A 409 10.75 -10.70 -8.51
N LYS A 410 10.10 -9.62 -8.95
CA LYS A 410 9.51 -9.51 -10.28
C LYS A 410 10.51 -8.94 -11.30
N VAL A 411 11.51 -8.17 -10.90
CA VAL A 411 12.49 -7.57 -11.83
C VAL A 411 13.21 -8.67 -12.62
N PRO A 412 13.17 -8.67 -13.97
CA PRO A 412 13.92 -9.64 -14.78
C PRO A 412 15.42 -9.48 -14.52
N MET A 413 16.07 -10.53 -13.99
CA MET A 413 17.52 -10.53 -13.82
C MET A 413 18.22 -10.73 -15.17
N PRO A 414 19.36 -10.07 -15.43
CA PRO A 414 20.18 -10.35 -16.60
C PRO A 414 20.58 -11.82 -16.58
N ARG A 415 20.17 -12.60 -17.58
CA ARG A 415 20.63 -13.98 -17.73
C ARG A 415 22.12 -13.97 -18.05
N ASP A 416 22.91 -14.67 -17.24
CA ASP A 416 24.30 -14.98 -17.59
C ASP A 416 24.31 -15.77 -18.91
N ARG A 417 24.95 -15.21 -19.93
CA ARG A 417 25.10 -15.86 -21.26
C ARG A 417 25.99 -17.12 -21.23
N SER A 418 26.37 -17.63 -20.05
CA SER A 418 27.31 -18.75 -19.91
C SER A 418 26.64 -20.11 -19.66
N SER A 419 25.32 -20.19 -19.48
CA SER A 419 24.64 -21.45 -19.11
C SER A 419 23.53 -21.91 -20.07
N THR A 420 23.68 -21.69 -21.38
CA THR A 420 22.83 -22.35 -22.39
C THR A 420 23.67 -22.75 -23.60
N VAL A 421 24.35 -23.89 -23.50
CA VAL A 421 24.84 -24.66 -24.68
C VAL A 421 24.09 -25.99 -24.82
N LEU A 422 23.14 -26.34 -23.94
CA LEU A 422 22.38 -27.59 -24.07
C LEU A 422 20.90 -27.37 -23.72
N GLN A 423 20.17 -26.74 -24.65
CA GLN A 423 18.74 -26.94 -24.91
C GLN A 423 18.29 -25.93 -25.98
N GLU A 424 18.75 -26.17 -27.22
CA GLU A 424 17.98 -25.75 -28.38
C GLU A 424 17.12 -26.94 -28.77
N GLU A 425 15.83 -26.96 -28.40
CA GLU A 425 14.76 -27.47 -29.26
C GLU A 425 13.45 -26.71 -28.94
N ASP A 426 12.82 -26.25 -30.01
CA ASP A 426 11.43 -25.80 -30.17
C ASP A 426 10.92 -24.54 -29.42
N HIS A 427 11.27 -23.37 -29.96
CA HIS A 427 10.25 -22.34 -30.27
C HIS A 427 10.79 -21.29 -31.26
N PRO A 428 10.36 -21.28 -32.54
CA PRO A 428 10.77 -20.26 -33.49
C PRO A 428 9.84 -19.05 -33.37
N LEU A 429 10.34 -17.93 -32.85
CA LEU A 429 9.95 -16.52 -33.15
C LEU A 429 10.54 -15.57 -32.09
N SER A 430 11.31 -14.57 -32.56
CA SER A 430 11.78 -13.31 -31.93
C SER A 430 13.30 -13.16 -31.76
N LEU A 431 13.93 -12.75 -32.87
CA LEU A 431 15.28 -12.19 -32.94
C LEU A 431 15.27 -10.74 -32.41
N GLU A 432 16.22 -10.45 -31.51
CA GLU A 432 16.71 -9.11 -31.11
C GLU A 432 15.84 -8.17 -30.25
N THR A 433 14.50 -8.27 -30.26
CA THR A 433 13.61 -7.30 -29.53
C THR A 433 13.47 -7.55 -28.02
N LYS A 434 13.85 -8.72 -27.50
CA LYS A 434 13.70 -9.05 -26.06
C LYS A 434 14.58 -8.20 -25.13
N GLY A 435 15.74 -7.76 -25.60
CA GLY A 435 16.69 -7.01 -24.77
C GLY A 435 16.19 -5.60 -24.39
N GLU A 436 15.56 -4.89 -25.32
CA GLU A 436 15.02 -3.54 -25.06
C GLU A 436 13.77 -3.59 -24.20
N GLY A 437 12.92 -4.61 -24.41
CA GLY A 437 11.73 -4.82 -23.59
C GLY A 437 12.06 -5.14 -22.14
N ASP A 438 13.02 -6.03 -21.91
CA ASP A 438 13.48 -6.35 -20.55
C ASP A 438 14.06 -5.11 -19.85
N ILE A 439 14.77 -4.24 -20.57
CA ILE A 439 15.31 -2.98 -20.02
C ILE A 439 14.19 -2.03 -19.60
N LEU A 440 13.15 -1.84 -20.43
CA LEU A 440 12.04 -0.95 -20.09
C LEU A 440 11.24 -1.47 -18.89
N VAL A 441 11.00 -2.79 -18.83
CA VAL A 441 10.38 -3.43 -17.66
C VAL A 441 11.24 -3.27 -16.41
N GLN A 442 12.57 -3.48 -16.50
CA GLN A 442 13.49 -3.24 -15.39
C GLN A 442 13.43 -1.79 -14.90
N ASP A 443 13.46 -0.81 -15.81
CA ASP A 443 13.37 0.62 -15.52
C ASP A 443 12.09 0.96 -14.75
N MET A 444 10.93 0.52 -15.26
CA MET A 444 9.62 0.78 -14.64
C MET A 444 9.45 0.12 -13.27
N LEU A 445 9.90 -1.14 -13.11
CA LEU A 445 9.81 -1.84 -11.84
C LEU A 445 10.78 -1.27 -10.79
N LEU A 446 11.97 -0.85 -11.18
CA LEU A 446 12.91 -0.22 -10.27
C LEU A 446 12.46 1.19 -9.87
N LYS A 447 11.83 1.96 -10.77
CA LYS A 447 11.14 3.21 -10.41
C LYS A 447 9.99 2.98 -9.44
N SER A 448 9.20 1.92 -9.65
CA SER A 448 8.15 1.52 -8.70
C SER A 448 8.73 1.17 -7.33
N LEU A 449 9.86 0.45 -7.29
CA LEU A 449 10.57 0.11 -6.06
C LEU A 449 11.12 1.37 -5.37
N LEU A 450 11.76 2.26 -6.12
CA LEU A 450 12.26 3.54 -5.63
C LEU A 450 11.14 4.36 -5.00
N GLU A 451 9.99 4.46 -5.65
CA GLU A 451 8.83 5.20 -5.14
C GLU A 451 8.34 4.63 -3.80
N VAL A 452 8.28 3.30 -3.64
CA VAL A 452 8.01 2.67 -2.33
C VAL A 452 9.10 3.00 -1.31
N GLY A 453 10.36 2.95 -1.73
CA GLY A 453 11.52 3.30 -0.91
C GLY A 453 11.48 4.73 -0.37
N THR A 454 11.00 5.71 -1.15
CA THR A 454 10.87 7.10 -0.69
C THR A 454 9.90 7.27 0.49
N LYS A 455 9.02 6.30 0.73
CA LYS A 455 8.08 6.32 1.85
C LYS A 455 8.59 5.52 3.05
N TYR A 456 9.70 4.78 2.92
CA TYR A 456 10.28 3.97 3.98
C TYR A 456 11.19 4.81 4.88
N THR A 457 11.14 4.56 6.19
CA THR A 457 12.08 5.16 7.15
C THR A 457 13.09 4.13 7.62
N THR A 458 14.38 4.40 7.38
CA THR A 458 15.46 3.49 7.75
C THR A 458 15.79 3.57 9.24
N VAL A 459 15.59 2.47 9.96
CA VAL A 459 15.95 2.34 11.38
C VAL A 459 17.24 1.54 11.57
N SER A 460 17.38 0.40 10.88
CA SER A 460 18.55 -0.49 10.96
C SER A 460 18.89 -1.02 9.57
N MET A 461 20.18 -1.03 9.21
CA MET A 461 20.61 -1.52 7.89
C MET A 461 20.30 -3.01 7.71
N ALA A 462 20.40 -3.80 8.79
CA ALA A 462 20.15 -5.23 8.74
C ALA A 462 18.68 -5.58 8.42
N THR A 463 17.73 -4.75 8.88
CA THR A 463 16.30 -4.92 8.57
C THR A 463 15.94 -4.34 7.21
N THR A 464 16.64 -3.28 6.79
CA THR A 464 16.43 -2.60 5.51
C THR A 464 16.92 -3.44 4.33
N PHE A 465 18.02 -4.18 4.54
CA PHE A 465 18.65 -5.01 3.51
C PHE A 465 18.67 -6.51 3.88
N PRO A 466 17.52 -7.21 3.87
CA PRO A 466 17.51 -8.67 3.90
C PRO A 466 18.30 -9.25 2.72
N ALA A 467 18.96 -10.40 2.90
CA ALA A 467 19.81 -10.99 1.85
C ALA A 467 19.06 -11.27 0.54
N SER A 468 17.78 -11.66 0.63
CA SER A 468 16.89 -11.89 -0.52
C SER A 468 16.56 -10.62 -1.31
N PHE A 469 16.76 -9.45 -0.72
CA PHE A 469 16.57 -8.14 -1.35
C PHE A 469 17.90 -7.54 -1.82
N PHE A 470 18.90 -7.59 -0.95
CA PHE A 470 20.17 -6.91 -1.10
C PHE A 470 20.98 -7.43 -2.29
N GLN A 471 21.18 -8.75 -2.39
CA GLN A 471 21.99 -9.32 -3.47
C GLN A 471 21.37 -9.08 -4.86
N PRO A 472 20.05 -9.28 -5.07
CA PRO A 472 19.42 -8.91 -6.34
C PRO A 472 19.55 -7.43 -6.69
N LEU A 473 19.39 -6.53 -5.71
CA LEU A 473 19.55 -5.09 -5.93
C LEU A 473 20.98 -4.74 -6.36
N LEU A 474 21.98 -5.29 -5.68
CA LEU A 474 23.38 -5.11 -6.03
C LEU A 474 23.71 -5.70 -7.42
N ASN A 475 23.15 -6.84 -7.79
CA ASN A 475 23.31 -7.40 -9.13
C ASN A 475 22.74 -6.47 -10.21
N MET A 476 21.63 -5.79 -9.93
CA MET A 476 21.06 -4.76 -10.82
C MET A 476 21.96 -3.52 -10.93
N SER A 477 22.81 -3.25 -9.95
CA SER A 477 23.75 -2.12 -9.99
C SER A 477 24.83 -2.29 -11.06
N VAL A 478 25.14 -3.50 -11.53
CA VAL A 478 26.28 -3.76 -12.44
C VAL A 478 25.87 -4.06 -13.88
N ILE A 479 24.58 -3.89 -14.22
CA ILE A 479 24.05 -4.25 -15.53
C ILE A 479 24.51 -3.29 -16.65
N PRO A 480 24.43 -3.67 -17.94
CA PRO A 480 24.97 -2.87 -19.03
C PRO A 480 24.31 -1.49 -19.22
N ASN A 481 23.03 -1.33 -18.86
CA ASN A 481 22.28 -0.09 -19.08
C ASN A 481 22.64 0.98 -18.02
N PRO A 482 23.16 2.16 -18.40
CA PRO A 482 23.55 3.20 -17.44
C PRO A 482 22.40 3.85 -16.69
N GLY A 483 21.22 3.99 -17.30
CA GLY A 483 20.04 4.59 -16.65
C GLY A 483 19.57 3.75 -15.47
N ILE A 484 19.45 2.45 -15.66
CA ILE A 484 19.07 1.52 -14.58
C ILE A 484 20.09 1.54 -13.43
N ARG A 485 21.39 1.60 -13.75
CA ARG A 485 22.43 1.72 -12.69
C ARG A 485 22.22 2.97 -11.84
N VAL A 486 21.82 4.11 -12.44
CA VAL A 486 21.50 5.33 -11.68
C VAL A 486 20.31 5.10 -10.76
N ILE A 487 19.22 4.49 -11.23
CA ILE A 487 18.04 4.19 -10.41
C ILE A 487 18.41 3.29 -9.22
N VAL A 488 19.26 2.29 -9.42
CA VAL A 488 19.75 1.43 -8.32
C VAL A 488 20.55 2.23 -7.30
N GLN A 489 21.41 3.17 -7.74
CA GLN A 489 22.09 4.08 -6.79
C GLN A 489 21.07 4.96 -6.05
N GLU A 490 20.05 5.49 -6.72
CA GLU A 490 18.98 6.28 -6.08
C GLU A 490 18.18 5.48 -5.05
N ILE A 491 17.92 4.18 -5.30
CA ILE A 491 17.34 3.26 -4.32
C ILE A 491 18.28 3.14 -3.11
N LEU A 492 19.57 2.88 -3.34
CA LEU A 492 20.55 2.78 -2.26
C LEU A 492 20.66 4.09 -1.47
N HIS A 493 20.65 5.24 -2.13
CA HIS A 493 20.65 6.54 -1.49
C HIS A 493 19.45 6.69 -0.55
N THR A 494 18.25 6.40 -1.06
CA THR A 494 17.00 6.53 -0.31
C THR A 494 16.97 5.60 0.92
N LEU A 495 17.51 4.39 0.80
CA LEU A 495 17.48 3.40 1.87
C LEU A 495 18.64 3.54 2.87
N VAL A 496 19.79 4.09 2.47
CA VAL A 496 20.95 4.29 3.36
C VAL A 496 20.88 5.63 4.10
N ASP A 497 20.36 6.67 3.46
CA ASP A 497 20.32 8.02 4.02
C ASP A 497 19.23 8.19 5.08
N ARG A 498 19.64 8.24 6.36
CA ARG A 498 18.73 8.45 7.49
C ARG A 498 18.51 9.92 7.81
N HIS A 499 19.38 10.81 7.31
CA HIS A 499 19.46 12.18 7.77
C HIS A 499 19.31 13.23 6.66
N GLU A 500 18.81 12.81 5.49
CA GLU A 500 18.60 13.65 4.30
C GLU A 500 19.91 14.30 3.80
N ASN A 501 21.02 13.58 3.92
CA ASN A 501 22.33 13.98 3.42
C ASN A 501 22.43 13.92 1.88
N VAL A 502 21.57 13.17 1.19
CA VAL A 502 21.56 13.03 -0.29
C VAL A 502 21.47 14.37 -0.99
N ILE A 503 20.56 15.25 -0.56
CA ILE A 503 20.34 16.58 -1.19
C ILE A 503 21.63 17.42 -1.15
N LYS A 504 22.45 17.20 -0.11
CA LYS A 504 23.72 17.89 0.10
C LYS A 504 24.86 17.24 -0.65
N LEU A 505 24.82 15.93 -0.93
CA LEU A 505 25.94 15.16 -1.50
C LEU A 505 25.78 14.91 -3.01
N TYR A 506 24.55 14.78 -3.51
CA TYR A 506 24.22 14.49 -4.90
C TYR A 506 24.32 15.76 -5.78
N ALA A 507 25.55 16.25 -5.99
CA ALA A 507 25.80 17.41 -6.82
C ALA A 507 27.13 17.31 -7.58
N ASN A 508 27.13 17.66 -8.87
CA ASN A 508 28.35 17.78 -9.66
C ASN A 508 29.06 19.12 -9.40
N ARG A 509 29.64 19.25 -8.20
CA ARG A 509 30.33 20.47 -7.74
C ARG A 509 31.84 20.28 -7.69
N GLY A 510 32.58 21.40 -7.67
CA GLY A 510 34.01 21.40 -7.36
C GLY A 510 34.29 20.92 -5.93
N ILE A 511 35.57 20.66 -5.64
CA ILE A 511 36.01 20.21 -4.31
C ILE A 511 35.63 21.24 -3.24
N VAL A 512 34.91 20.77 -2.23
CA VAL A 512 34.47 21.56 -1.09
C VAL A 512 35.66 21.85 -0.18
N LYS A 513 35.98 23.12 0.02
CA LYS A 513 37.10 23.56 0.86
C LYS A 513 36.85 23.31 2.34
N ASN A 514 35.63 23.56 2.80
CA ASN A 514 35.21 23.32 4.18
C ASN A 514 33.88 22.55 4.20
N ILE A 515 33.91 21.31 4.69
CA ILE A 515 32.75 20.43 4.74
C ILE A 515 31.73 20.88 5.77
N ALA A 516 32.11 21.69 6.75
CA ALA A 516 31.16 22.32 7.66
C ALA A 516 30.09 23.13 6.91
N ASP A 517 30.42 23.71 5.75
CA ASP A 517 29.50 24.48 4.91
C ASP A 517 28.37 23.62 4.30
N LEU A 518 28.53 22.29 4.27
CA LEU A 518 27.51 21.36 3.80
C LEU A 518 26.49 20.98 4.88
N GLU A 519 26.78 21.31 6.15
CA GLU A 519 25.93 20.99 7.30
C GLU A 519 25.52 19.51 7.35
N LEU A 520 26.47 18.60 7.08
CA LEU A 520 26.21 17.15 7.09
C LEU A 520 25.83 16.68 8.50
N LYS A 521 24.85 15.78 8.58
CA LYS A 521 24.46 15.12 9.83
C LYS A 521 25.17 13.78 9.90
N CYS A 522 26.14 13.67 10.82
CA CYS A 522 26.91 12.46 11.04
C CYS A 522 26.62 11.92 12.45
N GLU A 523 25.88 10.81 12.54
CA GLU A 523 25.62 10.11 13.79
C GLU A 523 26.48 8.85 13.90
N LYS A 524 26.80 8.43 15.13
CA LYS A 524 27.58 7.20 15.32
C LYS A 524 26.72 5.99 14.94
N PRO A 525 27.21 5.09 14.06
CA PRO A 525 26.44 3.93 13.64
C PRO A 525 26.21 2.96 14.81
N SER A 526 25.07 2.27 14.79
CA SER A 526 24.72 1.29 15.82
C SER A 526 25.61 0.04 15.75
N ARG A 527 25.66 -0.76 16.84
CA ARG A 527 26.38 -2.05 16.82
C ARG A 527 25.87 -2.99 15.71
N GLN A 528 24.57 -2.94 15.41
CA GLN A 528 23.99 -3.73 14.31
C GLN A 528 24.49 -3.27 12.95
N ASP A 529 24.58 -1.95 12.74
CA ASP A 529 25.09 -1.37 11.49
C ASP A 529 26.58 -1.68 11.28
N ILE A 530 27.37 -1.66 12.35
CA ILE A 530 28.79 -2.07 12.32
C ILE A 530 28.91 -3.54 11.92
N MET A 531 28.09 -4.42 12.51
CA MET A 531 28.07 -5.84 12.15
C MET A 531 27.61 -6.05 10.71
N PHE A 532 26.63 -5.27 10.25
CA PHE A 532 26.18 -5.29 8.86
C PHE A 532 27.30 -4.92 7.90
N MET A 533 28.03 -3.83 8.14
CA MET A 533 29.18 -3.44 7.31
C MET A 533 30.32 -4.45 7.35
N ARG A 534 30.59 -5.08 8.50
CA ARG A 534 31.59 -6.16 8.58
C ARG A 534 31.21 -7.38 7.74
N LYS A 535 29.91 -7.65 7.57
CA LYS A 535 29.40 -8.78 6.79
C LYS A 535 29.29 -8.46 5.29
N HIS A 536 28.77 -7.29 4.94
CA HIS A 536 28.39 -6.92 3.58
C HIS A 536 29.29 -5.85 2.93
N GLY A 537 30.26 -5.29 3.67
CA GLY A 537 31.14 -4.22 3.18
C GLY A 537 31.95 -4.60 1.95
N ALA A 538 32.42 -5.85 1.87
CA ALA A 538 33.14 -6.35 0.70
C ALA A 538 32.26 -6.39 -0.57
N GLU A 539 30.96 -6.66 -0.42
CA GLU A 539 30.00 -6.66 -1.53
C GLU A 539 29.79 -5.22 -2.04
N PHE A 540 29.57 -4.25 -1.14
CA PHE A 540 29.50 -2.84 -1.54
C PHE A 540 30.76 -2.38 -2.29
N GLN A 541 31.94 -2.69 -1.75
CA GLN A 541 33.22 -2.33 -2.40
C GLN A 541 33.32 -2.91 -3.81
N TRP A 542 33.01 -4.20 -3.96
CA TRP A 542 33.03 -4.86 -5.26
C TRP A 542 32.08 -4.23 -6.26
N HIS A 543 30.82 -4.01 -5.87
CA HIS A 543 29.82 -3.41 -6.75
C HIS A 543 30.13 -1.96 -7.10
N ILE A 544 30.68 -1.16 -6.18
CA ILE A 544 31.13 0.22 -6.45
C ILE A 544 32.30 0.22 -7.44
N PHE A 545 33.30 -0.65 -7.22
CA PHE A 545 34.45 -0.76 -8.12
C PHE A 545 34.01 -1.17 -9.53
N GLU A 546 33.25 -2.26 -9.65
CA GLU A 546 32.76 -2.79 -10.93
C GLU A 546 31.87 -1.76 -11.67
N ASN A 547 31.10 -0.96 -10.94
CA ASN A 547 30.30 0.12 -11.51
C ASN A 547 31.15 1.21 -12.15
N LEU A 548 32.19 1.69 -11.45
CA LEU A 548 33.03 2.80 -11.90
C LEU A 548 33.82 2.44 -13.16
N ILE A 549 34.16 1.16 -13.34
CA ILE A 549 34.88 0.66 -14.51
C ILE A 549 33.98 0.28 -15.70
N ARG A 550 32.69 0.65 -15.68
CA ARG A 550 31.80 0.48 -16.85
C ARG A 550 32.03 1.57 -17.90
N ALA A 551 32.36 1.16 -19.13
CA ALA A 551 32.63 2.07 -20.25
C ALA A 551 31.42 2.86 -20.78
N LYS A 552 30.20 2.54 -20.35
CA LYS A 552 28.96 3.26 -20.72
C LYS A 552 28.49 4.23 -19.64
N ASN A 553 29.34 4.58 -18.67
CA ASN A 553 28.94 5.51 -17.60
C ASN A 553 28.79 6.93 -18.14
N THR A 554 27.73 7.61 -17.71
CA THR A 554 27.53 9.04 -17.93
C THR A 554 27.99 9.82 -16.70
N THR A 555 28.07 11.15 -16.81
CA THR A 555 28.34 12.03 -15.67
C THR A 555 27.39 11.75 -14.50
N LYS A 556 26.10 11.45 -14.77
CA LYS A 556 25.11 11.10 -13.74
C LYS A 556 25.48 9.83 -12.97
N ASN A 557 26.03 8.81 -13.65
CA ASN A 557 26.47 7.57 -13.00
C ASN A 557 27.60 7.86 -12.01
N PHE A 558 28.61 8.64 -12.42
CA PHE A 558 29.74 8.97 -11.56
C PHE A 558 29.32 9.79 -10.32
N VAL A 559 28.45 10.79 -10.50
CA VAL A 559 27.89 11.58 -9.39
C VAL A 559 27.07 10.71 -8.45
N ALA A 560 26.25 9.80 -8.99
CA ALA A 560 25.47 8.88 -8.17
C ALA A 560 26.35 7.93 -7.36
N ILE A 561 27.37 7.32 -7.98
CA ILE A 561 28.29 6.41 -7.27
C ILE A 561 29.09 7.16 -6.20
N TYR A 562 29.54 8.38 -6.47
CA TYR A 562 30.17 9.24 -5.45
C TYR A 562 29.23 9.48 -4.26
N CYS A 563 27.95 9.76 -4.52
CA CYS A 563 26.96 9.95 -3.46
C CYS A 563 26.80 8.68 -2.61
N THR A 564 26.72 7.49 -3.23
CA THR A 564 26.72 6.21 -2.49
C THR A 564 27.95 6.05 -1.62
N MET A 565 29.15 6.31 -2.15
CA MET A 565 30.39 6.24 -1.37
C MET A 565 30.36 7.23 -0.19
N ALA A 566 29.94 8.47 -0.43
CA ALA A 566 29.84 9.50 0.58
C ALA A 566 28.82 9.16 1.67
N LEU A 567 27.66 8.60 1.33
CA LEU A 567 26.66 8.15 2.29
C LEU A 567 27.15 6.99 3.14
N LEU A 568 27.83 6.00 2.55
CA LEU A 568 28.44 4.91 3.33
C LEU A 568 29.46 5.44 4.34
N CYS A 569 30.21 6.49 3.98
CA CYS A 569 31.13 7.16 4.89
C CYS A 569 30.42 7.97 5.99
N VAL A 570 29.37 8.72 5.65
CA VAL A 570 28.67 9.63 6.58
C VAL A 570 27.73 8.87 7.53
N GLU A 571 27.03 7.86 7.03
CA GLU A 571 26.02 7.11 7.78
C GLU A 571 26.61 5.88 8.51
N LEU A 572 27.64 5.25 7.93
CA LEU A 572 28.16 3.95 8.38
C LEU A 572 29.68 3.96 8.63
N GLY A 573 30.33 5.13 8.58
CA GLY A 573 31.77 5.26 8.76
C GLY A 573 32.23 5.07 10.21
N THR A 574 32.68 3.87 10.55
CA THR A 574 33.52 3.61 11.74
C THR A 574 34.98 3.48 11.36
N ASP A 575 35.88 3.53 12.33
CA ASP A 575 37.33 3.43 12.13
C ASP A 575 37.75 2.28 11.20
N ASP A 576 37.21 1.06 11.40
CA ASP A 576 37.48 -0.10 10.54
C ASP A 576 36.94 0.09 9.10
N VAL A 577 35.70 0.61 9.00
CA VAL A 577 35.01 0.80 7.72
C VAL A 577 35.67 1.91 6.91
N LEU A 578 36.14 2.98 7.57
CA LEU A 578 36.86 4.09 6.95
C LEU A 578 38.15 3.62 6.28
N VAL A 579 38.93 2.77 6.95
CA VAL A 579 40.15 2.17 6.37
C VAL A 579 39.82 1.37 5.11
N ASP A 580 38.78 0.55 5.18
CA ASP A 580 38.27 -0.27 4.07
C ASP A 580 37.74 0.60 2.90
N LEU A 581 37.16 1.76 3.20
CA LEU A 581 36.68 2.74 2.21
C LEU A 581 37.84 3.53 1.56
N VAL A 582 38.86 3.92 2.33
CA VAL A 582 40.08 4.56 1.79
C VAL A 582 40.82 3.58 0.87
N LYS A 583 40.89 2.31 1.24
CA LYS A 583 41.46 1.24 0.43
C LYS A 583 40.79 1.13 -0.94
N LEU A 584 39.45 1.23 -1.00
CA LEU A 584 38.72 1.25 -2.27
C LEU A 584 39.09 2.45 -3.15
N ALA A 585 39.23 3.64 -2.56
CA ALA A 585 39.60 4.86 -3.29
C ALA A 585 41.01 4.76 -3.89
N LEU A 586 41.96 4.19 -3.14
CA LEU A 586 43.32 3.93 -3.61
C LEU A 586 43.34 2.89 -4.73
N ALA A 587 42.60 1.79 -4.57
CA ALA A 587 42.49 0.76 -5.60
C ALA A 587 41.92 1.29 -6.92
N LEU A 588 40.95 2.20 -6.86
CA LEU A 588 40.39 2.87 -8.04
C LEU A 588 41.44 3.75 -8.74
N GLN A 589 42.25 4.49 -7.97
CA GLN A 589 43.36 5.26 -8.52
C GLN A 589 44.40 4.35 -9.20
N ASP A 590 44.78 3.25 -8.54
CA ASP A 590 45.78 2.33 -9.07
C ASP A 590 45.31 1.69 -10.37
N HIS A 591 44.04 1.27 -10.45
CA HIS A 591 43.46 0.72 -11.67
C HIS A 591 43.49 1.71 -12.84
N THR A 592 43.25 3.00 -12.59
CA THR A 592 43.35 4.02 -13.66
C THR A 592 44.78 4.22 -14.16
N CYS A 593 45.79 3.92 -13.33
CA CYS A 593 47.20 4.04 -13.69
C CYS A 593 47.74 2.80 -14.43
N GLU A 594 46.98 1.70 -14.51
CA GLU A 594 47.39 0.49 -15.22
C GLU A 594 47.49 0.74 -16.75
N PRO A 595 48.58 0.29 -17.41
CA PRO A 595 48.83 0.58 -18.83
C PRO A 595 47.80 -0.04 -19.80
N ASN A 596 46.99 -1.00 -19.33
CA ASN A 596 46.00 -1.73 -20.12
C ASN A 596 44.54 -1.41 -19.71
N ALA A 597 44.28 -0.30 -19.02
CA ALA A 597 42.93 0.07 -18.60
C ALA A 597 42.00 0.23 -19.82
N LYS A 598 40.97 -0.62 -19.91
CA LYS A 598 40.02 -0.68 -21.05
C LYS A 598 38.92 0.39 -20.97
N LEU A 599 39.28 1.63 -20.62
CA LEU A 599 38.34 2.73 -20.38
C LEU A 599 38.67 3.99 -21.20
N PRO A 600 37.67 4.79 -21.61
CA PRO A 600 37.91 6.10 -22.21
C PRO A 600 38.65 7.03 -21.25
N LEU A 601 39.52 7.91 -21.79
CA LEU A 601 40.28 8.91 -21.01
C LEU A 601 39.38 9.76 -20.10
N SER A 602 38.20 10.17 -20.57
CA SER A 602 37.25 10.94 -19.77
C SER A 602 36.72 10.18 -18.55
N HIS A 603 36.58 8.86 -18.63
CA HIS A 603 36.18 8.01 -17.50
C HIS A 603 37.31 7.88 -16.48
N LEU A 604 38.57 7.74 -16.96
CA LEU A 604 39.72 7.69 -16.07
C LEU A 604 39.86 8.98 -15.26
N TYR A 605 39.69 10.14 -15.91
CA TYR A 605 39.67 11.44 -15.24
C TYR A 605 38.52 11.56 -14.25
N ALA A 606 37.32 11.08 -14.61
CA ALA A 606 36.18 11.05 -13.70
C ALA A 606 36.45 10.21 -12.44
N ILE A 607 37.13 9.06 -12.56
CA ILE A 607 37.52 8.24 -11.42
C ILE A 607 38.51 9.00 -10.52
N HIS A 608 39.54 9.63 -11.07
CA HIS A 608 40.46 10.46 -10.28
C HIS A 608 39.75 11.63 -9.58
N ALA A 609 38.76 12.24 -10.23
CA ALA A 609 37.95 13.31 -9.66
C ALA A 609 37.11 12.81 -8.48
N ILE A 610 36.45 11.65 -8.60
CA ILE A 610 35.73 11.00 -7.50
C ILE A 610 36.67 10.67 -6.35
N VAL A 611 37.83 10.07 -6.63
CA VAL A 611 38.81 9.72 -5.60
C VAL A 611 39.27 10.97 -4.83
N ALA A 612 39.58 12.07 -5.53
CA ALA A 612 39.94 13.33 -4.88
C ALA A 612 38.81 13.89 -4.02
N GLN A 613 37.58 13.91 -4.55
CA GLN A 613 36.41 14.41 -3.83
C GLN A 613 36.10 13.57 -2.59
N TYR A 614 36.25 12.25 -2.70
CA TYR A 614 35.96 11.29 -1.66
C TYR A 614 37.02 11.28 -0.55
N LEU A 615 38.30 11.30 -0.90
CA LEU A 615 39.37 11.41 0.10
C LEU A 615 39.30 12.76 0.83
N ASN A 616 39.01 13.86 0.14
CA ASN A 616 38.77 15.15 0.79
C ASN A 616 37.61 15.09 1.79
N LEU A 617 36.55 14.33 1.49
CA LEU A 617 35.46 14.08 2.43
C LEU A 617 35.94 13.35 3.68
N ILE A 618 36.63 12.22 3.52
CA ILE A 618 37.16 11.42 4.63
C ILE A 618 38.14 12.24 5.48
N GLY A 619 39.07 12.96 4.84
CA GLY A 619 40.08 13.76 5.54
C GLY A 619 39.43 14.80 6.46
N GLN A 620 38.46 15.55 5.96
CA GLN A 620 37.78 16.58 6.76
C GLN A 620 36.81 16.00 7.80
N LEU A 621 36.17 14.85 7.55
CA LEU A 621 35.31 14.18 8.54
C LEU A 621 36.10 13.58 9.70
N THR A 622 37.28 13.02 9.43
CA THR A 622 38.17 12.45 10.46
C THR A 622 38.98 13.51 11.18
N ALA A 623 39.15 14.69 10.57
CA ALA A 623 39.93 15.82 11.07
C ALA A 623 41.39 15.46 11.43
N ILE A 624 41.97 14.45 10.76
CA ILE A 624 43.36 14.03 10.95
C ILE A 624 44.28 15.03 10.22
N PRO A 625 45.13 15.80 10.92
CA PRO A 625 45.87 16.90 10.29
C PRO A 625 46.85 16.44 9.21
N SER A 626 47.59 15.36 9.46
CA SER A 626 48.56 14.78 8.50
C SER A 626 47.87 14.28 7.22
N LEU A 627 46.70 13.64 7.37
CA LEU A 627 45.88 13.18 6.25
C LEU A 627 45.33 14.36 5.45
N CYS A 628 44.78 15.38 6.11
CA CYS A 628 44.27 16.59 5.47
C CYS A 628 45.36 17.33 4.70
N GLN A 629 46.57 17.41 5.26
CA GLN A 629 47.71 18.06 4.64
C GLN A 629 48.11 17.36 3.33
N HIS A 630 48.28 16.03 3.37
CA HIS A 630 48.62 15.24 2.18
C HIS A 630 47.54 15.38 1.09
N ILE A 631 46.27 15.25 1.46
CA ILE A 631 45.17 15.36 0.51
C ILE A 631 45.12 16.76 -0.12
N SER A 632 45.29 17.81 0.68
CA SER A 632 45.30 19.20 0.21
C SER A 632 46.47 19.48 -0.72
N GLN A 633 47.65 18.91 -0.43
CA GLN A 633 48.84 19.04 -1.28
C GLN A 633 48.58 18.43 -2.67
N VAL A 634 48.10 17.20 -2.74
CA VAL A 634 47.79 16.54 -4.02
C VAL A 634 46.71 17.29 -4.80
N ILE A 635 45.67 17.79 -4.12
CA ILE A 635 44.59 18.58 -4.76
C ILE A 635 45.13 19.89 -5.33
N GLU A 636 46.02 20.58 -4.62
CA GLU A 636 46.58 21.85 -5.10
C GLU A 636 47.56 21.63 -6.27
N GLU A 637 48.35 20.56 -6.25
CA GLU A 637 49.19 20.21 -7.40
C GLU A 637 48.36 19.79 -8.62
N ARG A 638 47.28 19.03 -8.43
CA ARG A 638 46.30 18.77 -9.50
C ARG A 638 45.67 20.06 -10.02
N ARG A 639 45.36 21.04 -9.15
CA ARG A 639 44.78 22.32 -9.57
C ARG A 639 45.73 23.12 -10.47
N LYS A 640 47.03 23.08 -10.19
CA LYS A 640 48.06 23.77 -10.99
C LYS A 640 48.35 23.05 -12.31
N SER A 641 48.55 21.73 -12.26
CA SER A 641 49.17 20.96 -13.35
C SER A 641 48.20 20.07 -14.11
N ALA A 642 47.09 19.65 -13.51
CA ALA A 642 46.15 18.71 -14.10
C ALA A 642 44.68 18.90 -13.60
N PRO A 643 44.06 20.07 -13.88
CA PRO A 643 42.74 20.40 -13.32
C PRO A 643 41.61 19.46 -13.77
N PHE A 644 41.79 18.77 -14.90
CA PHE A 644 40.87 17.76 -15.42
C PHE A 644 40.77 16.50 -14.53
N LEU A 645 41.68 16.30 -13.56
CA LEU A 645 41.61 15.23 -12.56
C LEU A 645 40.81 15.60 -11.31
N LEU A 646 40.20 16.79 -11.29
CA LEU A 646 39.40 17.30 -10.19
C LEU A 646 37.95 17.52 -10.64
N PRO A 647 36.96 17.43 -9.73
CA PRO A 647 35.59 17.85 -10.02
C PRO A 647 35.51 19.33 -10.46
N PRO A 648 34.52 19.72 -11.29
CA PRO A 648 33.33 18.95 -11.69
C PRO A 648 33.63 17.86 -12.73
N ILE A 649 32.91 16.75 -12.63
CA ILE A 649 33.05 15.60 -13.50
C ILE A 649 32.43 15.92 -14.87
N ASN A 650 33.17 15.68 -15.95
CA ASN A 650 32.67 15.84 -17.30
C ASN A 650 33.17 14.70 -18.19
N VAL A 651 32.24 13.81 -18.57
CA VAL A 651 32.55 12.59 -19.34
C VAL A 651 32.21 12.73 -20.82
N GLU A 652 31.39 13.72 -21.17
CA GLU A 652 30.79 13.91 -22.50
C GLU A 652 31.71 14.71 -23.45
N ASP A 653 32.56 15.58 -22.90
CA ASP A 653 33.53 16.33 -23.70
C ASP A 653 34.71 15.46 -24.16
N LYS A 654 35.10 15.61 -25.43
CA LYS A 654 36.33 15.01 -25.95
C LYS A 654 37.54 15.73 -25.36
N VAL A 655 38.06 15.20 -24.26
CA VAL A 655 39.27 15.74 -23.62
C VAL A 655 40.51 15.21 -24.35
N ALA A 656 41.32 16.12 -24.91
CA ALA A 656 42.69 15.83 -25.29
C ALA A 656 43.56 15.95 -24.04
N GLY A 657 44.15 14.85 -23.57
CA GLY A 657 44.93 14.84 -22.34
C GLY A 657 45.90 13.68 -22.25
N MET A 658 46.75 13.72 -21.22
CA MET A 658 47.75 12.69 -20.95
C MET A 658 47.10 11.44 -20.36
N SER A 659 47.61 10.26 -20.73
CA SER A 659 47.19 8.99 -20.12
C SER A 659 47.54 9.00 -18.61
N PRO A 660 46.64 8.54 -17.73
CA PRO A 660 46.93 8.48 -16.30
C PRO A 660 48.16 7.62 -15.94
N SER A 661 48.50 6.64 -16.77
CA SER A 661 49.73 5.84 -16.65
C SER A 661 51.03 6.63 -16.80
N SER A 662 50.95 7.90 -17.22
CA SER A 662 52.08 8.83 -17.36
C SER A 662 52.03 10.00 -16.38
N LEU A 663 51.15 9.94 -15.36
CA LEU A 663 51.06 10.99 -14.34
C LEU A 663 52.29 11.00 -13.44
N ALA A 664 52.74 12.20 -13.09
CA ALA A 664 53.79 12.38 -12.10
C ALA A 664 53.32 11.85 -10.72
N PRO A 665 54.21 11.24 -9.92
CA PRO A 665 53.87 10.74 -8.59
C PRO A 665 53.21 11.78 -7.68
N GLU A 666 53.60 13.06 -7.83
CA GLU A 666 53.06 14.21 -7.08
C GLU A 666 51.56 14.47 -7.31
N LEU A 667 51.00 13.95 -8.41
CA LEU A 667 49.57 14.05 -8.72
C LEU A 667 48.75 12.88 -8.14
N LEU A 668 49.40 11.91 -7.48
CA LEU A 668 48.77 10.70 -6.96
C LEU A 668 48.69 10.72 -5.44
N PHE A 669 47.63 10.13 -4.88
CA PHE A 669 47.53 9.91 -3.46
C PHE A 669 48.41 8.72 -3.06
N HIS A 670 49.43 8.95 -2.23
CA HIS A 670 50.35 7.92 -1.76
C HIS A 670 49.78 7.09 -0.60
N VAL A 671 49.83 5.76 -0.75
CA VAL A 671 49.37 4.79 0.27
C VAL A 671 50.19 4.91 1.55
N ASP A 672 51.52 5.09 1.44
CA ASP A 672 52.41 5.18 2.60
C ASP A 672 52.07 6.40 3.48
N SER A 673 51.92 7.58 2.86
CA SER A 673 51.57 8.82 3.56
C SER A 673 50.19 8.76 4.22
N ILE A 674 49.21 8.11 3.57
CA ILE A 674 47.87 7.92 4.12
C ILE A 674 47.88 6.89 5.26
N SER A 675 48.65 5.81 5.11
CA SER A 675 48.79 4.77 6.14
C SER A 675 49.51 5.30 7.38
N GLU A 676 50.57 6.09 7.21
CA GLU A 676 51.25 6.76 8.33
C GLU A 676 50.31 7.73 9.06
N ALA A 677 49.54 8.52 8.31
CA ALA A 677 48.57 9.44 8.88
C ALA A 677 47.48 8.73 9.70
N LEU A 678 46.90 7.65 9.17
CA LEU A 678 45.86 6.86 9.85
C LEU A 678 46.41 6.07 11.04
N ALA A 679 47.62 5.52 10.94
CA ALA A 679 48.29 4.82 12.05
C ALA A 679 48.58 5.78 13.20
N SER A 680 48.97 7.03 12.90
CA SER A 680 49.25 8.05 13.91
C SER A 680 48.03 8.46 14.74
N SER A 681 46.82 8.23 14.23
CA SER A 681 45.55 8.48 14.95
C SER A 681 44.91 7.22 15.54
N GLY A 682 45.60 6.08 15.50
CA GLY A 682 45.17 4.83 16.15
C GLY A 682 44.28 3.91 15.31
N HIS A 683 44.16 4.14 13.99
CA HIS A 683 43.45 3.20 13.11
C HIS A 683 44.32 1.99 12.77
N ASP A 684 43.69 0.83 12.59
CA ASP A 684 44.36 -0.38 12.11
C ASP A 684 44.59 -0.31 10.60
N VAL A 685 45.83 -0.03 10.20
CA VAL A 685 46.25 0.10 8.79
C VAL A 685 46.71 -1.22 8.17
N THR A 686 46.70 -2.33 8.90
CA THR A 686 47.14 -3.64 8.36
C THR A 686 46.36 -4.06 7.11
N ARG A 687 45.09 -3.66 7.01
CA ARG A 687 44.22 -3.93 5.86
C ARG A 687 44.52 -3.06 4.64
N LEU A 688 45.05 -1.84 4.84
CA LEU A 688 45.47 -0.92 3.79
C LEU A 688 46.70 -1.45 3.03
N SER A 689 47.62 -2.12 3.74
CA SER A 689 48.80 -2.74 3.13
C SER A 689 48.48 -3.96 2.26
N VAL A 690 47.28 -4.54 2.36
CA VAL A 690 46.83 -5.63 1.49
C VAL A 690 46.16 -5.00 0.26
N PRO A 691 46.65 -5.20 -0.97
CA PRO A 691 46.01 -4.66 -2.17
C PRO A 691 44.56 -5.14 -2.31
N TYR A 692 43.67 -4.28 -2.78
CA TYR A 692 42.33 -4.71 -3.17
C TYR A 692 42.42 -5.50 -4.48
N ILE A 693 42.09 -6.79 -4.45
CA ILE A 693 42.10 -7.65 -5.64
C ILE A 693 40.68 -7.70 -6.20
N HIS A 694 40.46 -7.06 -7.35
CA HIS A 694 39.20 -7.16 -8.07
C HIS A 694 39.04 -8.54 -8.72
N VAL A 695 38.19 -9.40 -8.16
CA VAL A 695 37.88 -10.72 -8.73
C VAL A 695 36.68 -10.60 -9.67
N GLN A 696 36.76 -11.18 -10.88
CA GLN A 696 35.61 -11.28 -11.79
C GLN A 696 34.59 -12.28 -11.20
N GLN A 697 33.54 -11.73 -10.57
CA GLN A 697 32.49 -12.39 -9.76
C GLN A 697 32.95 -13.00 -8.41
N PRO A 698 32.35 -12.59 -7.27
CA PRO A 698 32.37 -13.41 -6.08
C PRO A 698 31.44 -14.61 -6.34
N GLN A 699 32.00 -15.78 -6.65
CA GLN A 699 31.23 -17.00 -6.46
C GLN A 699 30.86 -17.11 -4.98
N ASN A 700 29.58 -17.45 -4.70
CA ASN A 700 29.05 -17.72 -3.36
C ASN A 700 30.15 -18.24 -2.42
N VAL A 701 30.46 -17.49 -1.36
CA VAL A 701 31.59 -17.72 -0.43
C VAL A 701 31.32 -18.90 0.51
N ASP A 702 30.65 -19.95 0.03
CA ASP A 702 30.39 -21.20 0.74
C ASP A 702 31.16 -22.41 0.15
N SER A 703 31.96 -22.24 -0.90
CA SER A 703 32.55 -23.38 -1.61
C SER A 703 33.99 -23.22 -2.09
N ARG A 704 34.89 -22.67 -1.26
CA ARG A 704 36.32 -23.01 -1.32
C ARG A 704 36.93 -23.19 0.08
N PRO A 705 37.73 -24.25 0.32
CA PRO A 705 38.39 -24.44 1.59
C PRO A 705 39.45 -23.34 1.75
N ARG A 706 39.32 -22.52 2.79
CA ARG A 706 40.37 -21.58 3.19
C ARG A 706 41.62 -22.39 3.52
N SER A 707 42.70 -22.14 2.78
CA SER A 707 44.03 -22.67 3.11
C SER A 707 44.40 -22.14 4.50
N LEU A 708 44.58 -23.06 5.44
CA LEU A 708 45.00 -22.82 6.82
C LEU A 708 46.47 -22.40 6.83
N THR A 709 46.72 -21.11 6.73
CA THR A 709 47.87 -20.46 7.36
C THR A 709 47.61 -18.96 7.37
N GLU A 710 47.82 -18.34 8.53
CA GLU A 710 47.69 -16.90 8.81
C GLU A 710 46.27 -16.33 8.97
N VAL A 711 45.69 -16.50 10.15
CA VAL A 711 45.31 -15.36 11.03
C VAL A 711 45.44 -15.85 12.47
N GLY A 712 46.40 -15.28 13.20
CA GLY A 712 46.52 -15.46 14.64
C GLY A 712 45.36 -14.78 15.36
N SER A 713 44.74 -15.54 16.26
CA SER A 713 44.17 -15.08 17.54
C SER A 713 43.15 -13.95 17.50
N ILE A 714 41.88 -14.29 17.32
CA ILE A 714 40.77 -13.53 17.90
C ILE A 714 39.85 -14.51 18.62
N ASN A 715 40.01 -14.60 19.95
CA ASN A 715 38.99 -15.13 20.83
C ASN A 715 37.78 -14.19 20.75
N VAL A 716 36.62 -14.72 20.36
CA VAL A 716 35.34 -14.01 20.42
C VAL A 716 34.54 -14.63 21.57
N ASP A 717 34.60 -14.00 22.74
CA ASP A 717 33.64 -14.23 23.80
C ASP A 717 32.31 -13.55 23.44
N PHE A 718 31.23 -14.32 23.57
CA PHE A 718 29.85 -13.92 23.25
C PHE A 718 29.14 -13.50 24.54
N GLU A 719 29.08 -12.19 24.82
CA GLU A 719 28.25 -11.64 25.89
C GLU A 719 27.11 -10.77 25.32
N LEU A 720 25.88 -11.18 25.66
CA LEU A 720 24.62 -10.50 25.40
C LEU A 720 24.41 -9.38 26.42
N LEU A 721 24.09 -8.19 25.92
CA LEU A 721 23.70 -7.02 26.72
C LEU A 721 22.21 -7.10 27.10
N GLN A 722 21.93 -7.14 28.40
CA GLN A 722 20.82 -6.40 29.01
C GLN A 722 21.39 -5.53 30.14
N ALA A 723 21.15 -4.22 30.06
CA ALA A 723 21.49 -3.20 31.06
C ALA A 723 20.32 -3.08 32.07
N SER A 724 20.39 -2.74 33.35
CA SER A 724 21.35 -2.07 34.28
C SER A 724 20.86 -2.32 35.76
N PRO A 725 21.36 -1.69 36.87
CA PRO A 725 22.64 -1.03 37.20
C PRO A 725 23.28 -1.41 38.59
N THR A 726 24.63 -1.48 38.67
CA THR A 726 25.60 -1.11 39.79
C THR A 726 25.43 -1.57 41.27
N PRO A 727 26.44 -1.46 42.17
CA PRO A 727 27.92 -1.55 42.07
C PRO A 727 28.59 -2.41 43.21
N GLY A 728 29.85 -2.87 43.01
CA GLY A 728 30.81 -2.98 44.14
C GLY A 728 31.61 -4.28 44.34
N ARG A 729 32.93 -4.17 44.09
CA ARG A 729 34.10 -4.74 44.81
C ARG A 729 34.32 -6.26 45.01
N HIS A 730 35.42 -6.70 44.36
CA HIS A 730 36.60 -7.43 44.88
C HIS A 730 36.52 -8.90 45.35
N LEU A 731 37.28 -9.70 44.58
CA LEU A 731 38.38 -10.63 44.97
C LEU A 731 38.08 -12.04 45.54
N GLN A 732 38.69 -12.98 44.80
CA GLN A 732 39.36 -14.22 45.20
C GLN A 732 38.65 -15.58 45.03
N ASN A 733 39.18 -16.29 44.04
CA ASN A 733 39.17 -17.73 43.80
C ASN A 733 39.08 -18.61 45.04
N SER A 734 38.15 -19.57 45.02
CA SER A 734 38.46 -20.97 45.32
C SER A 734 37.38 -21.89 44.75
N GLN A 735 37.84 -22.93 44.04
CA GLN A 735 37.05 -24.00 43.46
C GLN A 735 36.08 -24.65 44.47
N LYS A 736 34.79 -24.68 44.12
CA LYS A 736 33.83 -25.74 44.44
C LYS A 736 32.72 -25.63 43.38
N ARG A 737 32.61 -26.62 42.48
CA ARG A 737 31.47 -26.71 41.54
C ARG A 737 30.18 -26.94 42.34
N PRO A 738 29.15 -26.08 42.24
CA PRO A 738 27.80 -26.39 42.69
C PRO A 738 27.05 -27.21 41.59
N PRO A 739 25.92 -27.85 41.90
CA PRO A 739 25.29 -28.84 41.02
C PRO A 739 24.71 -28.16 39.77
N GLU A 740 24.95 -28.75 38.60
CA GLU A 740 24.36 -28.33 37.33
C GLU A 740 22.82 -28.45 37.40
N GLU A 741 22.11 -27.32 37.36
CA GLU A 741 20.71 -27.31 36.94
C GLU A 741 20.67 -27.56 35.44
N VAL A 742 19.99 -28.64 35.02
CA VAL A 742 19.78 -28.97 33.61
C VAL A 742 18.85 -27.93 33.00
N THR A 743 19.40 -26.98 32.24
CA THR A 743 18.62 -26.01 31.46
C THR A 743 18.31 -26.57 30.07
N PHE A 744 17.29 -26.02 29.42
CA PHE A 744 16.92 -26.34 28.02
C PHE A 744 18.12 -26.22 27.07
N GLU A 745 19.07 -25.34 27.39
CA GLU A 745 20.30 -25.10 26.64
C GLU A 745 21.35 -26.19 26.85
N SER A 746 21.43 -26.79 28.04
CA SER A 746 22.24 -27.99 28.31
C SER A 746 21.70 -29.22 27.57
N LEU A 747 20.37 -29.39 27.50
CA LEU A 747 19.71 -30.44 26.71
C LEU A 747 19.98 -30.24 25.20
N LYS A 748 19.92 -29.00 24.72
CA LYS A 748 20.24 -28.64 23.34
C LYS A 748 21.71 -28.90 23.01
N GLN A 749 22.63 -28.56 23.92
CA GLN A 749 24.06 -28.83 23.80
C GLN A 749 24.37 -30.33 23.76
N VAL A 750 23.74 -31.17 24.59
CA VAL A 750 23.93 -32.63 24.58
C VAL A 750 23.34 -33.29 23.32
N LEU A 751 22.23 -32.75 22.79
CA LEU A 751 21.66 -33.18 21.51
C LEU A 751 22.55 -32.82 20.31
N ILE A 752 23.29 -31.70 20.39
CA ILE A 752 24.16 -31.20 19.31
C ILE A 752 25.59 -31.75 19.43
N SER A 753 26.07 -32.05 20.64
CA SER A 753 27.45 -32.51 20.88
C SER A 753 27.73 -33.90 20.30
N GLY A 754 26.70 -34.71 20.03
CA GLY A 754 26.85 -35.96 19.29
C GLY A 754 27.04 -35.81 17.77
N ILE A 755 26.96 -34.59 17.23
CA ILE A 755 26.99 -34.32 15.79
C ILE A 755 28.21 -33.46 15.38
N ASN A 756 28.87 -32.76 16.31
CA ASN A 756 29.83 -31.70 15.96
C ASN A 756 31.32 -32.04 16.09
N ASP A 757 31.72 -33.29 16.35
CA ASP A 757 33.12 -33.74 16.24
C ASP A 757 33.37 -34.53 14.95
N SER A 758 32.93 -33.99 13.81
CA SER A 758 33.30 -34.58 12.52
C SER A 758 33.88 -33.54 11.59
N SER A 759 35.10 -33.82 11.12
CA SER A 759 35.81 -33.03 10.12
C SER A 759 34.92 -32.82 8.90
N ALA A 760 35.07 -31.68 8.21
CA ALA A 760 34.35 -31.39 6.97
C ALA A 760 34.52 -32.49 5.90
N GLU A 761 35.61 -33.26 6.00
CA GLU A 761 35.87 -34.43 5.15
C GLU A 761 34.95 -35.62 5.49
N ASP A 762 34.64 -35.85 6.78
CA ASP A 762 33.75 -36.94 7.22
C ASP A 762 32.28 -36.68 6.87
N GLU A 763 31.85 -35.41 6.86
CA GLU A 763 30.52 -35.01 6.42
C GLU A 763 30.39 -35.12 4.89
N ARG A 764 31.47 -34.79 4.15
CA ARG A 764 31.53 -34.98 2.70
C ARG A 764 31.50 -36.47 2.34
N GLN A 765 32.25 -37.30 3.05
CA GLN A 765 32.25 -38.75 2.86
C GLN A 765 30.87 -39.35 3.20
N ARG A 766 30.24 -38.92 4.30
CA ARG A 766 28.86 -39.33 4.64
C ARG A 766 27.85 -38.94 3.57
N ARG A 767 27.94 -37.74 2.99
CA ARG A 767 27.05 -37.32 1.89
C ARG A 767 27.25 -38.17 0.65
N LEU A 768 28.50 -38.53 0.33
CA LEU A 768 28.81 -39.43 -0.78
C LEU A 768 28.29 -40.85 -0.53
N ASP A 769 28.43 -41.37 0.70
CA ASP A 769 27.92 -42.69 1.08
C ASP A 769 26.39 -42.74 1.06
N VAL A 770 25.71 -41.67 1.49
CA VAL A 770 24.25 -41.54 1.40
C VAL A 770 23.81 -41.50 -0.05
N LEU A 771 24.47 -40.71 -0.91
CA LEU A 771 24.14 -40.67 -2.34
C LEU A 771 24.40 -42.00 -3.04
N HIS A 772 25.47 -42.71 -2.65
CA HIS A 772 25.77 -44.04 -3.16
C HIS A 772 24.72 -45.08 -2.70
N SER A 773 24.27 -45.00 -1.44
CA SER A 773 23.20 -45.86 -0.92
C SER A 773 21.86 -45.60 -1.61
N PHE A 774 21.46 -44.33 -1.81
CA PHE A 774 20.23 -44.02 -2.55
C PHE A 774 20.26 -44.44 -4.02
N ARG A 775 21.46 -44.54 -4.61
CA ARG A 775 21.62 -44.91 -6.01
C ARG A 775 21.68 -46.42 -6.24
N ASN A 776 22.16 -47.18 -5.25
CA ASN A 776 22.48 -48.60 -5.41
C ASN A 776 21.69 -49.55 -4.50
N SER A 777 20.93 -49.03 -3.52
CA SER A 777 20.09 -49.83 -2.62
C SER A 777 18.63 -49.86 -3.09
N THR A 778 17.93 -50.95 -2.78
CA THR A 778 16.49 -51.07 -3.06
C THR A 778 15.65 -50.30 -2.03
N LEU A 779 14.41 -49.98 -2.38
CA LEU A 779 13.54 -49.14 -1.55
C LEU A 779 13.22 -49.78 -0.18
N ASP A 780 13.13 -51.11 -0.12
CA ASP A 780 12.91 -51.87 1.12
C ASP A 780 14.13 -51.82 2.05
N GLU A 781 15.35 -51.83 1.50
CA GLU A 781 16.58 -51.71 2.29
C GLU A 781 16.75 -50.29 2.88
N LEU A 782 16.37 -49.26 2.12
CA LEU A 782 16.39 -47.88 2.59
C LEU A 782 15.34 -47.63 3.68
N ALA A 783 14.15 -48.25 3.56
CA ALA A 783 13.10 -48.20 4.58
C ALA A 783 13.55 -48.89 5.87
N ALA A 784 14.12 -50.10 5.78
CA ALA A 784 14.65 -50.81 6.95
C ALA A 784 15.76 -50.02 7.66
N ALA A 785 16.66 -49.37 6.91
CA ALA A 785 17.73 -48.54 7.46
C ALA A 785 17.23 -47.21 8.07
N ALA A 786 16.07 -46.71 7.63
CA ALA A 786 15.40 -45.57 8.25
C ALA A 786 14.72 -45.97 9.57
N GLU A 787 14.06 -47.13 9.60
CA GLU A 787 13.45 -47.68 10.82
C GLU A 787 14.49 -47.94 11.91
N THR A 788 15.62 -48.56 11.58
CA THR A 788 16.70 -48.80 12.57
C THR A 788 17.29 -47.49 13.13
N ARG A 789 17.35 -46.43 12.32
CA ARG A 789 17.79 -45.10 12.78
C ARG A 789 16.77 -44.47 13.72
N ASN A 790 15.48 -44.63 13.42
CA ASN A 790 14.40 -44.14 14.26
C ASN A 790 14.36 -44.86 15.62
N GLU A 791 14.58 -46.19 15.64
CA GLU A 791 14.68 -46.97 16.88
C GLU A 791 15.86 -46.52 17.77
N LYS A 792 17.04 -46.29 17.17
CA LYS A 792 18.20 -45.75 17.89
C LYS A 792 17.95 -44.35 18.46
N TRP A 793 17.20 -43.52 17.73
CA TRP A 793 16.82 -42.19 18.19
C TRP A 793 15.84 -42.26 19.36
N GLN A 794 14.83 -43.13 19.28
CA GLN A 794 13.87 -43.40 20.36
C GLN A 794 14.57 -43.91 21.63
N GLN A 795 15.54 -44.81 21.50
CA GLN A 795 16.33 -45.31 22.65
C GLN A 795 17.12 -44.17 23.32
N LYS A 796 17.82 -43.34 22.54
CA LYS A 796 18.56 -42.19 23.09
C LYS A 796 17.63 -41.19 23.79
N LEU A 797 16.43 -40.99 23.25
CA LEU A 797 15.47 -40.07 23.83
C LEU A 797 14.91 -40.59 25.16
N ASN A 798 14.69 -41.90 25.28
CA ASN A 798 14.31 -42.56 26.53
C ASN A 798 15.44 -42.49 27.59
N ASP A 799 16.70 -42.69 27.20
CA ASP A 799 17.85 -42.55 28.11
C ASP A 799 17.97 -41.12 28.67
N ILE A 800 17.70 -40.11 27.84
CA ILE A 800 17.68 -38.70 28.24
C ILE A 800 16.51 -38.42 29.20
N LEU A 801 15.33 -39.02 28.95
CA LEU A 801 14.17 -38.88 29.82
C LEU A 801 14.38 -39.54 31.19
N GLU A 802 15.04 -40.70 31.24
CA GLU A 802 15.40 -41.38 32.49
C GLU A 802 16.45 -40.61 33.32
N THR A 803 17.36 -39.90 32.66
CA THR A 803 18.36 -39.05 33.35
C THR A 803 17.75 -37.76 33.92
N VAL A 804 16.74 -37.19 33.26
CA VAL A 804 16.01 -36.00 33.77
C VAL A 804 15.09 -36.33 34.95
N THR A 805 14.49 -37.53 34.97
CA THR A 805 13.59 -37.97 36.05
C THR A 805 14.31 -38.36 37.35
N LYS A 806 15.64 -38.53 37.33
CA LYS A 806 16.48 -38.81 38.51
C LYS A 806 17.36 -37.62 38.89
N SER A 807 16.79 -36.43 39.06
CA SER A 807 17.47 -35.33 39.76
C SER A 807 17.28 -35.46 41.29
N PRO A 808 18.32 -35.24 42.11
CA PRO A 808 18.30 -35.57 43.55
C PRO A 808 17.42 -34.60 44.34
N GLN A 809 16.54 -35.14 45.20
CA GLN A 809 15.74 -34.39 46.17
C GLN A 809 16.65 -33.62 47.14
N THR A 810 16.67 -32.28 47.07
CA THR A 810 17.33 -31.41 48.05
C THR A 810 16.48 -31.26 49.32
N PRO A 811 17.04 -31.45 50.54
CA PRO A 811 16.30 -31.36 51.79
C PRO A 811 16.22 -29.91 52.27
N ALA A 812 15.15 -29.20 51.95
CA ALA A 812 14.85 -27.89 52.51
C ALA A 812 13.42 -27.89 53.08
N GLY A 813 13.23 -28.54 54.22
CA GLY A 813 12.01 -28.49 55.01
C GLY A 813 12.36 -28.33 56.49
N SER A 814 11.57 -27.56 57.24
CA SER A 814 11.71 -27.43 58.69
C SER A 814 11.35 -28.76 59.39
N PRO A 815 12.12 -29.21 60.40
CA PRO A 815 11.88 -30.50 61.04
C PRO A 815 10.64 -30.49 61.93
N THR A 816 9.69 -31.39 61.69
CA THR A 816 8.60 -31.70 62.62
C THR A 816 8.91 -33.00 63.36
N ARG A 817 8.85 -32.97 64.70
CA ARG A 817 9.11 -34.13 65.56
C ARG A 817 7.90 -34.41 66.46
N PRO A 818 7.10 -35.46 66.18
CA PRO A 818 5.97 -35.81 67.02
C PRO A 818 6.35 -36.50 68.35
N ASP A 819 7.53 -37.16 68.44
CA ASP A 819 7.98 -37.89 69.65
C ASP A 819 9.53 -38.04 69.73
N PRO A 820 10.17 -38.19 70.91
CA PRO A 820 11.63 -38.20 71.05
C PRO A 820 12.36 -39.46 70.57
N SER A 821 11.69 -40.54 70.20
CA SER A 821 12.33 -41.83 69.89
C SER A 821 12.37 -42.22 68.40
N THR A 822 11.89 -41.34 67.50
CA THR A 822 11.92 -41.58 66.03
C THR A 822 12.83 -40.58 65.29
N PRO A 823 13.45 -40.98 64.15
CA PRO A 823 14.31 -40.08 63.37
C PRO A 823 13.53 -38.94 62.72
N LEU A 824 14.19 -37.80 62.52
CA LEU A 824 13.66 -36.60 61.87
C LEU A 824 13.16 -36.91 60.44
N GLN A 825 11.88 -36.67 60.15
CA GLN A 825 11.33 -36.69 58.80
C GLN A 825 11.29 -35.27 58.23
N PHE A 826 11.86 -35.10 57.03
CA PHE A 826 11.81 -33.86 56.25
C PHE A 826 10.70 -33.98 55.21
N GLN A 827 9.68 -33.12 55.27
CA GLN A 827 8.71 -32.99 54.18
C GLN A 827 9.32 -32.14 53.06
N SER A 828 9.30 -32.65 51.83
CA SER A 828 9.75 -31.92 50.64
C SER A 828 8.67 -30.94 50.17
N ILE A 829 9.05 -29.68 50.00
CA ILE A 829 8.18 -28.64 49.43
C ILE A 829 8.45 -28.59 47.91
N PRO A 830 7.43 -28.66 47.04
CA PRO A 830 7.62 -28.56 45.59
C PRO A 830 8.22 -27.21 45.17
N THR A 831 9.09 -27.21 44.16
CA THR A 831 9.86 -26.03 43.71
C THR A 831 8.99 -24.84 43.27
N TYR A 832 7.72 -25.07 42.89
CA TYR A 832 6.80 -24.01 42.49
C TYR A 832 6.30 -23.19 43.69
N GLU A 833 6.11 -23.82 44.87
CA GLU A 833 5.73 -23.13 46.12
C GLU A 833 6.87 -22.24 46.65
N MET A 834 8.12 -22.58 46.33
CA MET A 834 9.28 -21.75 46.68
C MET A 834 9.47 -20.56 45.75
N LYS A 835 9.11 -20.68 44.47
CA LYS A 835 9.32 -19.61 43.46
C LYS A 835 8.17 -18.59 43.39
N PHE A 836 6.97 -18.96 43.85
CA PHE A 836 5.80 -18.08 43.84
C PHE A 836 5.00 -18.15 45.15
N PRO A 837 5.59 -17.73 46.29
CA PRO A 837 4.95 -17.84 47.60
C PRO A 837 3.65 -17.02 47.71
N GLU A 838 3.48 -16.00 46.87
CA GLU A 838 2.34 -15.08 46.89
C GLU A 838 1.06 -15.69 46.29
N LEU A 839 1.15 -16.83 45.60
CA LEU A 839 0.01 -17.58 45.07
C LEU A 839 -0.54 -18.65 46.03
N CYS A 840 0.11 -18.86 47.18
CA CYS A 840 -0.20 -19.93 48.13
C CYS A 840 -0.50 -19.43 49.55
N VAL A 841 -0.94 -18.19 49.73
CA VAL A 841 -1.40 -17.67 51.03
C VAL A 841 -2.94 -17.70 51.12
N TYR A 842 -3.44 -18.55 52.02
CA TYR A 842 -4.54 -18.25 52.92
C TYR A 842 -4.17 -18.68 54.34
#